data_AF-A0A257SS35-F1
#
_entry.id   AF-A0A257SS35-F1
#
_cell.length_a   1.000
_cell.length_b   1.000
_cell.length_c   1.000
_cell.angle_alpha   90.00
_cell.angle_beta   90.00
_cell.angle_gamma   90.00
#
_symmetry.space_group_name_H-M   'P 1'
#
loop_
_entity.id
_entity.type
_entity.pdbx_description
1 polymer ?
#
loop_
_entity_poly.entity_id
_entity_poly.type
_entity_poly.pdbx_seq_one_letter_code
_entity_poly.pdbx_strand_id
1 'polypeptide(L)'
;MAPRAVAVLLGKTHTPALPPLDPGTSVPDFPKQIANLPVDATSPLANAVFLQLVAMMTPTDMRYERRRLFERSLLALHRVSRASPYYDVLTARALFNLYRRPAALRYLSSPKTPAERALLQYLDGNYPELARLVPTIHAPVLRAMALIELKAVGYYYQNPDGGQDVDVPIPSQGWATLLVSAERDADAWYAPENMPFFVSLQGLFPAFDTPFRKAVEGRIASGTLKTDGRDYALFDVIFRHAFSSQGPACCARYGSRLEPADIWALYRDLAIGNLLRKLDRDVWTYASYGSGKALAEQVAPWLQGNPEFMVLYAEALQGYAAKTSGNARMFLLKKALQLASNAIRLGGGSNWLVASAGTVRSQILGVLSPGSPQVNTGNDCWLARCDFPSSIEVDAYDGDPLALPYENTQFSLLIVAAKSGALDAAGIQHELQTRFDGAPGKVPFIAGRLIAAGHNGKAITLLQDAITRGDASSNVYLDLGDLLIGKGQYREASKTFMQYPDLRNPPGKDPVATADFAYGSGRKLYWLGHYEEAIPLYEIAARLDTGAEVEYTAQKYLAFVHSDYSAAIVAAYRQAKRYNSPDGYRDYLTILQLAGLHEAAETGFQEIAPRFNSPSLWASLFVGQRMEKKSFDQMRKWVGDYLINANDVGQQRQAIYYLMHQSVMDRGPSMAKVAAIARMEESIPLSAIQFQEKAMIGRLHEHFPGRTAPCVAGNVHCTPRTAESARYARDRVAGFLYAYTLLEQGNYGASLDAFLQYDRAQPLYGSDRVAMSLAYVAIAASEAREPEILAGLSTMLDGKDGRQIGKFDGNLTRAVIDADRGRRATSLQELIAAQRNVSRDAWRPSDTWFELLQVADWVYTKTGDKRVLREAVHWAHEHEMIQPQDSWAYAFEARYATDRAARVRAAAFAGYLDPESVWLAEVPPAIRRRAHAWWPKHDPFRLRGKSGKKPAMSL
;
A
#
# COMPACT_ATOMS: atom_id res chain seq x y z
N MET A 1 11.88 7.36 -47.04
CA MET A 1 10.70 7.75 -47.85
C MET A 1 9.88 8.75 -47.02
N ALA A 2 9.65 10.03 -47.33
CA ALA A 2 10.16 11.02 -48.27
C ALA A 2 9.81 12.41 -47.67
N PRO A 3 10.66 13.46 -47.75
CA PRO A 3 10.37 14.82 -47.24
C PRO A 3 9.56 15.72 -48.21
N ARG A 4 8.86 15.13 -49.20
CA ARG A 4 8.23 15.90 -50.30
C ARG A 4 6.73 16.21 -50.12
N ALA A 5 6.07 15.76 -49.05
CA ALA A 5 4.63 15.97 -48.88
C ALA A 5 4.23 17.31 -48.22
N VAL A 6 5.16 18.04 -47.58
CA VAL A 6 4.83 19.28 -46.83
C VAL A 6 4.73 20.51 -47.74
N ALA A 7 5.35 20.49 -48.92
CA ALA A 7 5.36 21.66 -49.82
C ALA A 7 4.10 21.83 -50.68
N VAL A 8 3.22 20.82 -50.78
CA VAL A 8 2.02 20.87 -51.64
C VAL A 8 0.77 21.38 -50.90
N LEU A 9 0.80 21.49 -49.56
CA LEU A 9 -0.32 22.02 -48.76
C LEU A 9 -0.24 23.53 -48.46
N LEU A 10 0.86 24.21 -48.83
CA LEU A 10 1.06 25.65 -48.64
C LEU A 10 0.80 26.44 -49.94
N GLY A 11 -0.18 26.00 -50.73
CA GLY A 11 -0.75 26.86 -51.77
C GLY A 11 -1.26 28.15 -51.14
N LYS A 12 -0.94 29.30 -51.75
CA LYS A 12 -1.37 30.65 -51.35
C LYS A 12 -2.90 30.72 -51.24
N THR A 13 -3.44 30.30 -50.11
CA THR A 13 -4.81 30.62 -49.73
C THR A 13 -4.77 32.05 -49.24
N HIS A 14 -5.58 32.91 -49.86
CA HIS A 14 -5.94 34.20 -49.29
C HIS A 14 -6.27 33.96 -47.82
N THR A 15 -5.48 34.51 -46.90
CA THR A 15 -5.84 34.52 -45.48
C THR A 15 -7.05 35.45 -45.41
N PRO A 16 -8.29 34.93 -45.24
CA PRO A 16 -9.43 35.83 -45.11
C PRO A 16 -9.15 36.73 -43.91
N ALA A 17 -9.48 38.02 -44.04
CA ALA A 17 -9.34 38.97 -42.94
C ALA A 17 -9.98 38.36 -41.69
N LEU A 18 -9.20 38.25 -40.60
CA LEU A 18 -9.70 37.69 -39.36
C LEU A 18 -10.92 38.51 -38.93
N PRO A 19 -12.05 37.86 -38.59
CA PRO A 19 -13.21 38.59 -38.07
C PRO A 19 -12.80 39.40 -36.83
N PRO A 20 -13.46 40.54 -36.56
CA PRO A 20 -13.18 41.34 -35.37
C PRO A 20 -13.27 40.47 -34.11
N LEU A 21 -12.33 40.67 -33.18
CA LEU A 21 -12.28 39.92 -31.92
C LEU A 21 -13.53 40.22 -31.09
N ASP A 22 -14.12 39.18 -30.53
CA ASP A 22 -15.22 39.32 -29.56
C ASP A 22 -14.69 40.07 -28.33
N PRO A 23 -15.27 41.22 -27.95
CA PRO A 23 -14.85 41.95 -26.75
C PRO A 23 -15.06 41.13 -25.46
N GLY A 24 -15.94 40.13 -25.47
CA GLY A 24 -16.05 39.12 -24.42
C GLY A 24 -16.40 39.70 -23.04
N THR A 25 -17.45 40.53 -22.97
CA THR A 25 -17.77 41.32 -21.76
C THR A 25 -18.59 40.58 -20.72
N SER A 26 -19.26 39.47 -21.06
CA SER A 26 -20.08 38.68 -20.13
C SER A 26 -19.92 37.17 -20.35
N VAL A 27 -19.90 36.42 -19.25
CA VAL A 27 -19.96 34.94 -19.25
C VAL A 27 -21.41 34.53 -19.45
N PRO A 28 -21.71 33.50 -20.27
CA PRO A 28 -23.08 33.01 -20.40
C PRO A 28 -23.57 32.37 -19.09
N ASP A 29 -24.87 32.53 -18.82
CA ASP A 29 -25.55 31.78 -17.76
C ASP A 29 -25.73 30.31 -18.15
N PHE A 30 -26.12 29.48 -17.17
CA PHE A 30 -26.56 28.13 -17.48
C PHE A 30 -27.80 28.16 -18.37
N PRO A 31 -27.82 27.40 -19.47
CA PRO A 31 -29.05 27.23 -20.21
C PRO A 31 -30.05 26.40 -19.36
N LYS A 32 -31.35 26.66 -19.53
CA LYS A 32 -32.41 25.94 -18.79
C LYS A 32 -32.28 24.42 -18.90
N GLN A 33 -31.87 23.94 -20.07
CA GLN A 33 -31.65 22.53 -20.38
C GLN A 33 -30.30 22.35 -21.07
N ILE A 34 -29.65 21.21 -20.81
CA ILE A 34 -28.32 20.87 -21.36
C ILE A 34 -28.31 20.84 -22.89
N ALA A 35 -29.41 20.44 -23.54
CA ALA A 35 -29.50 20.44 -25.00
C ALA A 35 -29.44 21.81 -25.65
N ASN A 36 -29.70 22.88 -24.89
CA ASN A 36 -29.62 24.24 -25.44
C ASN A 36 -28.18 24.76 -25.46
N LEU A 37 -27.20 24.04 -24.89
CA LEU A 37 -25.79 24.47 -24.90
C LEU A 37 -25.27 24.81 -26.31
N PRO A 38 -25.48 24.01 -27.37
CA PRO A 38 -25.00 24.35 -28.72
C PRO A 38 -25.73 25.55 -29.33
N VAL A 39 -27.01 25.75 -28.96
CA VAL A 39 -27.85 26.86 -29.46
C VAL A 39 -27.44 28.18 -28.78
N ASP A 40 -27.18 28.13 -27.48
CA ASP A 40 -26.87 29.29 -26.66
C ASP A 40 -25.39 29.70 -26.76
N ALA A 41 -24.52 28.84 -27.31
CA ALA A 41 -23.11 29.11 -27.62
C ALA A 41 -22.92 30.05 -28.84
N THR A 42 -23.52 31.24 -28.78
CA THR A 42 -23.60 32.17 -29.91
C THR A 42 -22.33 33.00 -30.14
N SER A 43 -21.47 33.14 -29.12
CA SER A 43 -20.21 33.90 -29.20
C SER A 43 -18.96 33.01 -29.02
N PRO A 44 -17.78 33.42 -29.50
CA PRO A 44 -16.53 32.73 -29.21
C PRO A 44 -16.27 32.51 -27.71
N LEU A 45 -16.58 33.50 -26.87
CA LEU A 45 -16.45 33.36 -25.42
C LEU A 45 -17.41 32.31 -24.86
N ALA A 46 -18.68 32.30 -25.28
CA ALA A 46 -19.66 31.31 -24.83
C ALA A 46 -19.27 29.89 -25.25
N ASN A 47 -18.74 29.72 -26.46
CA ASN A 47 -18.20 28.44 -26.92
C ASN A 47 -17.02 27.97 -26.06
N ALA A 48 -16.07 28.85 -25.74
CA ALA A 48 -14.95 28.50 -24.87
C ALA A 48 -15.44 28.03 -23.49
N VAL A 49 -16.36 28.77 -22.86
CA VAL A 49 -16.93 28.45 -21.55
C VAL A 49 -17.64 27.10 -21.58
N PHE A 50 -18.57 26.89 -22.51
CA PHE A 50 -19.35 25.65 -22.54
C PHE A 50 -18.52 24.43 -22.97
N LEU A 51 -17.54 24.58 -23.86
CA LEU A 51 -16.61 23.49 -24.18
C LEU A 51 -15.81 23.05 -22.95
N GLN A 52 -15.33 23.99 -22.14
CA GLN A 52 -14.64 23.66 -20.88
C GLN A 52 -15.58 23.02 -19.87
N LEU A 53 -16.83 23.47 -19.77
CA LEU A 53 -17.81 22.90 -18.84
C LEU A 53 -18.11 21.44 -19.21
N VAL A 54 -18.39 21.18 -20.49
CA VAL A 54 -18.60 19.83 -21.00
C VAL A 54 -17.36 18.97 -20.77
N ALA A 55 -16.16 19.50 -21.03
CA ALA A 55 -14.91 18.79 -20.76
C ALA A 55 -14.75 18.40 -19.28
N MET A 56 -15.13 19.30 -18.36
CA MET A 56 -15.05 19.05 -16.92
C MET A 56 -16.07 18.03 -16.42
N MET A 57 -17.22 17.91 -17.10
CA MET A 57 -18.25 16.89 -16.81
C MET A 57 -17.96 15.55 -17.50
N THR A 58 -17.13 15.53 -18.54
CA THR A 58 -16.61 14.30 -19.14
C THR A 58 -15.72 13.60 -18.11
N PRO A 59 -16.00 12.31 -17.80
CA PRO A 59 -15.21 11.53 -16.86
C PRO A 59 -13.69 11.58 -17.13
N THR A 60 -12.88 11.62 -16.08
CA THR A 60 -11.41 11.72 -16.15
C THR A 60 -10.72 10.56 -16.88
N ASP A 61 -11.32 9.38 -16.89
CA ASP A 61 -10.90 8.20 -17.65
C ASP A 61 -11.07 8.39 -19.18
N MET A 62 -11.97 9.27 -19.60
CA MET A 62 -12.22 9.65 -21.00
C MET A 62 -11.27 10.75 -21.48
N ARG A 63 -9.95 10.49 -21.31
CA ARG A 63 -8.87 11.47 -21.48
C ARG A 63 -8.84 12.13 -22.87
N TYR A 64 -9.11 11.38 -23.94
CA TYR A 64 -9.02 11.89 -25.31
C TYR A 64 -10.11 12.93 -25.62
N GLU A 65 -11.36 12.59 -25.33
CA GLU A 65 -12.52 13.46 -25.51
C GLU A 65 -12.40 14.72 -24.67
N ARG A 66 -12.00 14.58 -23.40
CA ARG A 66 -11.78 15.71 -22.50
C ARG A 66 -10.72 16.69 -23.05
N ARG A 67 -9.56 16.18 -23.50
CA ARG A 67 -8.50 17.02 -24.11
C ARG A 67 -8.98 17.71 -25.37
N ARG A 68 -9.66 16.98 -26.26
CA ARG A 68 -10.22 17.54 -27.51
C ARG A 68 -11.13 18.74 -27.24
N LEU A 69 -11.96 18.66 -26.20
CA LEU A 69 -12.85 19.77 -25.82
C LEU A 69 -12.06 20.98 -25.28
N PHE A 70 -11.02 20.76 -24.46
CA PHE A 70 -10.13 21.85 -24.03
C PHE A 70 -9.34 22.48 -25.18
N GLU A 71 -8.83 21.70 -26.13
CA GLU A 71 -8.15 22.18 -27.34
C GLU A 71 -9.08 23.07 -28.19
N ARG A 72 -10.32 22.61 -28.41
CA ARG A 72 -11.33 23.40 -29.12
C ARG A 72 -11.70 24.67 -28.36
N SER A 73 -11.69 24.65 -27.03
CA SER A 73 -11.90 25.87 -26.23
C SER A 73 -10.80 26.90 -26.46
N LEU A 74 -9.53 26.48 -26.64
CA LEU A 74 -8.43 27.38 -27.01
C LEU A 74 -8.62 27.96 -28.41
N LEU A 75 -9.12 27.17 -29.37
CA LEU A 75 -9.47 27.66 -30.70
C LEU A 75 -10.60 28.70 -30.65
N ALA A 76 -11.56 28.54 -29.74
CA ALA A 76 -12.61 29.53 -29.50
C ALA A 76 -12.04 30.81 -28.88
N LEU A 77 -11.18 30.67 -27.86
CA LEU A 77 -10.50 31.80 -27.19
C LEU A 77 -9.60 32.60 -28.12
N HIS A 78 -9.03 31.99 -29.17
CA HIS A 78 -8.24 32.72 -30.16
C HIS A 78 -9.03 33.84 -30.88
N ARG A 79 -10.37 33.79 -30.82
CA ARG A 79 -11.27 34.81 -31.37
C ARG A 79 -11.84 35.76 -30.32
N VAL A 80 -11.42 35.64 -29.06
CA VAL A 80 -11.79 36.53 -27.94
C VAL A 80 -10.68 37.55 -27.73
N SER A 81 -11.05 38.79 -27.46
CA SER A 81 -10.10 39.86 -27.12
C SER A 81 -9.34 39.51 -25.84
N ARG A 82 -8.02 39.70 -25.84
CA ARG A 82 -7.18 39.58 -24.64
C ARG A 82 -7.54 40.59 -23.55
N ALA A 83 -8.28 41.64 -23.89
CA ALA A 83 -8.79 42.61 -22.92
C ALA A 83 -10.04 42.09 -22.17
N SER A 84 -10.64 40.97 -22.60
CA SER A 84 -11.73 40.34 -21.86
C SER A 84 -11.26 39.92 -20.47
N PRO A 85 -12.03 40.20 -19.40
CA PRO A 85 -11.67 39.81 -18.03
C PRO A 85 -11.71 38.29 -17.79
N TYR A 86 -12.13 37.50 -18.79
CA TYR A 86 -12.22 36.04 -18.71
C TYR A 86 -11.16 35.33 -19.58
N TYR A 87 -10.39 36.06 -20.38
CA TYR A 87 -9.42 35.48 -21.31
C TYR A 87 -8.35 34.67 -20.57
N ASP A 88 -7.75 35.26 -19.53
CA ASP A 88 -6.63 34.66 -18.80
C ASP A 88 -7.07 33.40 -18.02
N VAL A 89 -8.19 33.46 -17.28
CA VAL A 89 -8.71 32.31 -16.53
C VAL A 89 -9.09 31.13 -17.43
N LEU A 90 -9.77 31.38 -18.55
CA LEU A 90 -10.19 30.30 -19.47
C LEU A 90 -8.99 29.72 -20.22
N THR A 91 -8.02 30.57 -20.61
CA THR A 91 -6.79 30.10 -21.25
C THR A 91 -5.95 29.26 -20.29
N ALA A 92 -5.76 29.74 -19.05
CA ALA A 92 -5.03 29.02 -18.02
C ALA A 92 -5.68 27.67 -17.69
N ARG A 93 -7.01 27.63 -17.53
CA ARG A 93 -7.75 26.39 -17.23
C ARG A 93 -7.59 25.34 -18.33
N ALA A 94 -7.73 25.76 -19.59
CA ALA A 94 -7.54 24.87 -20.73
C ALA A 94 -6.09 24.36 -20.82
N LEU A 95 -5.09 25.25 -20.66
CA LEU A 95 -3.69 24.85 -20.65
C LEU A 95 -3.37 23.87 -19.52
N PHE A 96 -3.94 24.08 -18.33
CA PHE A 96 -3.75 23.16 -17.20
C PHE A 96 -4.34 21.77 -17.49
N ASN A 97 -5.57 21.70 -17.98
CA ASN A 97 -6.20 20.41 -18.34
C ASN A 97 -5.58 19.76 -19.60
N LEU A 98 -4.73 20.50 -20.32
CA LEU A 98 -3.82 19.99 -21.36
C LEU A 98 -2.40 19.75 -20.83
N TYR A 99 -2.24 19.74 -19.50
CA TYR A 99 -1.01 19.41 -18.78
C TYR A 99 0.15 20.33 -19.15
N ARG A 100 -0.16 21.63 -19.17
CA ARG A 100 0.78 22.74 -19.38
C ARG A 100 0.70 23.71 -18.21
N ARG A 101 0.72 23.20 -16.97
CA ARG A 101 0.66 24.02 -15.74
C ARG A 101 1.64 25.19 -15.73
N PRO A 102 2.94 25.05 -16.09
CA PRO A 102 3.84 26.21 -16.15
C PRO A 102 3.39 27.30 -17.13
N ALA A 103 2.73 26.93 -18.24
CA ALA A 103 2.15 27.90 -19.17
C ALA A 103 0.86 28.52 -18.61
N ALA A 104 0.02 27.74 -17.94
CA ALA A 104 -1.18 28.23 -17.27
C ALA A 104 -0.85 29.28 -16.19
N LEU A 105 0.18 29.02 -15.37
CA LEU A 105 0.63 29.96 -14.33
C LEU A 105 1.10 31.31 -14.87
N ARG A 106 1.65 31.37 -16.10
CA ARG A 106 2.05 32.64 -16.72
C ARG A 106 0.86 33.56 -16.97
N TYR A 107 -0.28 33.00 -17.38
CA TYR A 107 -1.54 33.75 -17.54
C TYR A 107 -2.12 34.21 -16.19
N LEU A 108 -1.78 33.53 -15.10
CA LEU A 108 -2.25 33.86 -13.74
C LEU A 108 -1.18 34.56 -12.88
N SER A 109 -0.14 35.14 -13.50
CA SER A 109 0.95 35.83 -12.77
C SER A 109 0.50 37.09 -12.02
N SER A 110 -0.69 37.62 -12.33
CA SER A 110 -1.29 38.77 -11.65
C SER A 110 -2.82 38.65 -11.66
N PRO A 111 -3.41 37.75 -10.85
CA PRO A 111 -4.83 37.42 -10.91
C PRO A 111 -5.69 38.58 -10.37
N LYS A 112 -6.58 39.11 -11.21
CA LYS A 112 -7.43 40.28 -10.95
C LYS A 112 -8.82 39.86 -10.50
N THR A 113 -9.38 38.80 -11.08
CA THR A 113 -10.74 38.35 -10.80
C THR A 113 -10.79 37.29 -9.69
N PRO A 114 -11.93 37.10 -8.99
CA PRO A 114 -12.11 35.97 -8.09
C PRO A 114 -11.86 34.61 -8.74
N ALA A 115 -12.27 34.44 -10.01
CA ALA A 115 -12.09 33.20 -10.75
C ALA A 115 -10.61 32.92 -11.07
N GLU A 116 -9.83 33.95 -11.43
CA GLU A 116 -8.38 33.83 -11.63
C GLU A 116 -7.65 33.48 -10.34
N ARG A 117 -8.02 34.12 -9.22
CA ARG A 117 -7.43 33.81 -7.90
C ARG A 117 -7.77 32.39 -7.46
N ALA A 118 -9.02 31.96 -7.62
CA ALA A 118 -9.44 30.60 -7.31
C ALA A 118 -8.68 29.58 -8.18
N LEU A 119 -8.61 29.80 -9.49
CA LEU A 119 -7.86 28.91 -10.38
C LEU A 119 -6.38 28.84 -10.00
N LEU A 120 -5.73 29.95 -9.64
CA LEU A 120 -4.35 29.93 -9.16
C LEU A 120 -4.20 29.04 -7.93
N GLN A 121 -5.08 29.16 -6.93
CA GLN A 121 -5.04 28.28 -5.75
C GLN A 121 -5.27 26.81 -6.11
N TYR A 122 -6.16 26.52 -7.07
CA TYR A 122 -6.32 25.17 -7.59
C TYR A 122 -5.03 24.64 -8.26
N LEU A 123 -4.36 25.46 -9.07
CA LEU A 123 -3.08 25.10 -9.69
C LEU A 123 -1.97 24.90 -8.65
N ASP A 124 -2.00 25.62 -7.54
CA ASP A 124 -1.03 25.48 -6.46
C ASP A 124 -1.39 24.40 -5.43
N GLY A 125 -2.59 23.81 -5.52
CA GLY A 125 -3.08 22.83 -4.55
C GLY A 125 -3.42 23.44 -3.19
N ASN A 126 -3.75 24.72 -3.13
CA ASN A 126 -4.04 25.42 -1.87
C ASN A 126 -5.53 25.33 -1.55
N TYR A 127 -5.94 24.24 -0.90
CA TYR A 127 -7.33 23.93 -0.64
C TYR A 127 -8.08 24.98 0.22
N PRO A 128 -7.56 25.46 1.37
CA PRO A 128 -8.31 26.38 2.23
C PRO A 128 -8.65 27.70 1.54
N GLU A 129 -7.68 28.28 0.83
CA GLU A 129 -7.88 29.53 0.11
C GLU A 129 -8.76 29.35 -1.12
N LEU A 130 -8.65 28.22 -1.84
CA LEU A 130 -9.58 27.87 -2.91
C LEU A 130 -11.02 27.81 -2.37
N ALA A 131 -11.28 27.08 -1.28
CA ALA A 131 -12.59 26.96 -0.67
C ALA A 131 -13.19 28.32 -0.28
N ARG A 132 -12.35 29.25 0.20
CA ARG A 132 -12.76 30.63 0.53
C ARG A 132 -13.12 31.46 -0.70
N LEU A 133 -12.42 31.24 -1.82
CA LEU A 133 -12.58 32.03 -3.05
C LEU A 133 -13.75 31.57 -3.92
N VAL A 134 -14.06 30.27 -3.99
CA VAL A 134 -15.12 29.74 -4.87
C VAL A 134 -16.47 30.45 -4.68
N PRO A 135 -16.99 30.67 -3.45
CA PRO A 135 -18.27 31.36 -3.24
C PRO A 135 -18.30 32.81 -3.76
N THR A 136 -17.13 33.45 -3.90
CA THR A 136 -17.00 34.85 -4.34
C THR A 136 -17.06 35.00 -5.87
N ILE A 137 -17.11 33.90 -6.63
CA ILE A 137 -17.23 33.93 -8.09
C ILE A 137 -18.69 34.21 -8.46
N HIS A 138 -18.98 35.37 -9.06
CA HIS A 138 -20.37 35.76 -9.37
C HIS A 138 -20.96 35.05 -10.60
N ALA A 139 -20.15 34.70 -11.59
CA ALA A 139 -20.62 34.01 -12.79
C ALA A 139 -20.97 32.54 -12.47
N PRO A 140 -22.25 32.11 -12.59
CA PRO A 140 -22.69 30.78 -12.12
C PRO A 140 -21.93 29.61 -12.75
N VAL A 141 -21.68 29.67 -14.07
CA VAL A 141 -20.96 28.61 -14.78
C VAL A 141 -19.50 28.51 -14.34
N LEU A 142 -18.81 29.65 -14.15
CA LEU A 142 -17.43 29.63 -13.65
C LEU A 142 -17.34 29.20 -12.19
N ARG A 143 -18.36 29.51 -11.37
CA ARG A 143 -18.46 29.02 -10.00
C ARG A 143 -18.60 27.51 -9.97
N ALA A 144 -19.43 26.93 -10.84
CA ALA A 144 -19.59 25.49 -10.96
C ALA A 144 -18.30 24.78 -11.38
N MET A 145 -17.56 25.33 -12.34
CA MET A 145 -16.23 24.81 -12.71
C MET A 145 -15.27 24.85 -11.51
N ALA A 146 -15.22 25.97 -10.79
CA ALA A 146 -14.37 26.12 -9.62
C ALA A 146 -14.78 25.20 -8.47
N LEU A 147 -16.07 24.85 -8.36
CA LEU A 147 -16.57 23.85 -7.42
C LEU A 147 -16.07 22.44 -7.78
N ILE A 148 -16.12 22.04 -9.06
CA ILE A 148 -15.52 20.77 -9.52
C ILE A 148 -14.02 20.74 -9.20
N GLU A 149 -13.30 21.83 -9.44
CA GLU A 149 -11.87 21.98 -9.10
C GLU A 149 -11.61 21.85 -7.59
N LEU A 150 -12.43 22.52 -6.76
CA LEU A 150 -12.36 22.43 -5.31
C LEU A 150 -12.62 21.00 -4.81
N LYS A 151 -13.65 20.34 -5.33
CA LYS A 151 -13.98 18.96 -4.95
C LYS A 151 -12.88 17.99 -5.38
N ALA A 152 -12.30 18.17 -6.56
CA ALA A 152 -11.15 17.37 -7.01
C ALA A 152 -9.98 17.46 -6.02
N VAL A 153 -9.55 18.66 -5.61
CA VAL A 153 -8.49 18.82 -4.59
C VAL A 153 -8.93 18.22 -3.25
N GLY A 154 -10.18 18.44 -2.85
CA GLY A 154 -10.75 17.88 -1.63
C GLY A 154 -10.65 16.36 -1.57
N TYR A 155 -10.97 15.65 -2.66
CA TYR A 155 -10.81 14.19 -2.73
C TYR A 155 -9.36 13.75 -2.58
N TYR A 156 -8.42 14.38 -3.29
CA TYR A 156 -6.99 14.08 -3.14
C TYR A 156 -6.47 14.37 -1.73
N TYR A 157 -7.03 15.36 -1.04
CA TYR A 157 -6.63 15.74 0.31
C TYR A 157 -7.44 15.03 1.40
N GLN A 158 -8.27 14.05 1.03
CA GLN A 158 -9.15 13.30 1.95
C GLN A 158 -10.08 14.22 2.75
N ASN A 159 -10.48 15.34 2.15
CA ASN A 159 -11.40 16.33 2.69
C ASN A 159 -12.48 16.70 1.65
N PRO A 160 -13.28 15.73 1.17
CA PRO A 160 -14.28 15.98 0.11
C PRO A 160 -15.39 16.95 0.55
N ASP A 161 -15.57 17.13 1.86
CA ASP A 161 -16.61 17.96 2.46
C ASP A 161 -16.08 19.26 3.09
N GLY A 162 -14.78 19.52 3.01
CA GLY A 162 -14.11 20.65 3.70
C GLY A 162 -14.40 22.05 3.17
N GLY A 163 -15.47 22.21 2.39
CA GLY A 163 -16.00 23.50 1.94
C GLY A 163 -17.46 23.58 2.33
N GLN A 164 -17.95 24.77 2.66
CA GLN A 164 -19.39 25.00 2.79
C GLN A 164 -20.11 24.47 1.54
N ASP A 165 -21.35 23.99 1.68
CA ASP A 165 -22.21 23.70 0.54
C ASP A 165 -22.26 24.94 -0.35
N VAL A 166 -21.50 24.93 -1.44
CA VAL A 166 -21.39 26.08 -2.33
C VAL A 166 -22.66 26.10 -3.14
N ASP A 167 -23.54 27.05 -2.83
CA ASP A 167 -24.75 27.25 -3.61
C ASP A 167 -24.38 27.73 -5.02
N VAL A 168 -24.55 26.83 -5.99
CA VAL A 168 -24.47 27.11 -7.41
C VAL A 168 -25.92 27.17 -7.91
N PRO A 169 -26.37 28.29 -8.48
CA PRO A 169 -27.71 28.37 -9.07
C PRO A 169 -27.82 27.40 -10.26
N ILE A 170 -28.38 26.23 -10.02
CA ILE A 170 -28.53 25.16 -11.01
C ILE A 170 -29.98 25.18 -11.55
N PRO A 171 -30.19 25.35 -12.88
CA PRO A 171 -31.53 25.62 -13.40
C PRO A 171 -32.43 24.39 -13.55
N SER A 172 -31.89 23.17 -13.45
CA SER A 172 -32.69 21.94 -13.53
C SER A 172 -32.00 20.73 -12.89
N GLN A 173 -32.80 19.71 -12.58
CA GLN A 173 -32.32 18.44 -12.02
C GLN A 173 -31.27 17.75 -12.91
N GLY A 174 -31.37 17.88 -14.24
CA GLY A 174 -30.39 17.29 -15.16
C GLY A 174 -28.99 17.87 -14.97
N TRP A 175 -28.89 19.20 -14.78
CA TRP A 175 -27.62 19.85 -14.46
C TRP A 175 -27.08 19.42 -13.10
N ALA A 176 -27.95 19.29 -12.09
CA ALA A 176 -27.55 18.85 -10.75
C ALA A 176 -26.92 17.44 -10.80
N THR A 177 -27.55 16.51 -11.51
CA THR A 177 -27.03 15.14 -11.67
C THR A 177 -25.65 15.11 -12.35
N LEU A 178 -25.43 15.92 -13.39
CA LEU A 178 -24.13 16.01 -14.06
C LEU A 178 -23.05 16.64 -13.17
N LEU A 179 -23.38 17.72 -12.47
CA LEU A 179 -22.44 18.40 -11.58
C LEU A 179 -22.02 17.50 -10.42
N VAL A 180 -22.96 16.83 -9.75
CA VAL A 180 -22.62 15.84 -8.71
C VAL A 180 -21.72 14.74 -9.26
N SER A 181 -21.96 14.28 -10.49
CA SER A 181 -21.08 13.29 -11.13
C SER A 181 -19.65 13.79 -11.36
N ALA A 182 -19.51 15.04 -11.78
CA ALA A 182 -18.23 15.68 -12.05
C ALA A 182 -17.46 16.03 -10.77
N GLU A 183 -18.18 16.52 -9.75
CA GLU A 183 -17.63 16.81 -8.42
C GLU A 183 -17.04 15.55 -7.77
N ARG A 184 -17.69 14.41 -7.97
CA ARG A 184 -17.31 13.10 -7.40
C ARG A 184 -16.53 12.23 -8.39
N ASP A 185 -15.97 12.80 -9.46
CA ASP A 185 -15.21 12.05 -10.46
C ASP A 185 -13.94 11.41 -9.87
N ALA A 186 -13.32 12.07 -8.89
CA ALA A 186 -12.16 11.55 -8.15
C ALA A 186 -12.52 10.63 -6.96
N ASP A 187 -13.81 10.35 -6.72
CA ASP A 187 -14.28 9.52 -5.61
C ASP A 187 -14.32 8.05 -6.01
N ALA A 188 -13.32 7.27 -5.59
CA ALA A 188 -13.24 5.83 -5.87
C ALA A 188 -14.45 5.02 -5.34
N TRP A 189 -15.19 5.54 -4.36
CA TRP A 189 -16.37 4.87 -3.81
C TRP A 189 -17.65 5.19 -4.61
N TYR A 190 -17.63 6.27 -5.40
CA TYR A 190 -18.76 6.74 -6.16
C TYR A 190 -18.80 6.15 -7.57
N ALA A 191 -19.64 5.13 -7.73
CA ALA A 191 -20.02 4.61 -9.04
C ALA A 191 -21.52 4.86 -9.25
N PRO A 192 -21.91 5.95 -9.92
CA PRO A 192 -23.31 6.28 -10.10
C PRO A 192 -23.98 5.35 -11.10
N GLU A 193 -25.29 5.20 -10.95
CA GLU A 193 -26.09 4.45 -11.92
C GLU A 193 -26.29 5.28 -13.19
N ASN A 194 -26.37 4.59 -14.33
CA ASN A 194 -26.50 5.26 -15.62
C ASN A 194 -27.92 5.78 -15.91
N MET A 195 -28.94 5.18 -15.30
CA MET A 195 -30.35 5.49 -15.58
C MET A 195 -30.72 6.97 -15.37
N PRO A 196 -30.33 7.64 -14.25
CA PRO A 196 -30.65 9.05 -14.03
C PRO A 196 -30.13 9.98 -15.15
N PHE A 197 -28.94 9.70 -15.69
CA PHE A 197 -28.37 10.46 -16.81
C PHE A 197 -29.16 10.23 -18.11
N PHE A 198 -29.61 9.01 -18.36
CA PHE A 198 -30.38 8.75 -19.58
C PHE A 198 -31.80 9.28 -19.53
N VAL A 199 -32.41 9.36 -18.36
CA VAL A 199 -33.69 10.06 -18.20
C VAL A 199 -33.52 11.55 -18.54
N SER A 200 -32.40 12.18 -18.17
CA SER A 200 -32.15 13.58 -18.53
C SER A 200 -31.85 13.81 -20.03
N LEU A 201 -31.68 12.76 -20.82
CA LEU A 201 -31.58 12.82 -22.28
C LEU A 201 -32.93 12.82 -22.99
N GLN A 202 -34.02 12.45 -22.32
CA GLN A 202 -35.32 12.34 -22.96
C GLN A 202 -35.78 13.68 -23.54
N GLY A 203 -36.25 13.66 -24.79
CA GLY A 203 -36.66 14.85 -25.53
C GLY A 203 -35.53 15.61 -26.22
N LEU A 204 -34.26 15.28 -25.93
CA LEU A 204 -33.11 15.94 -26.55
C LEU A 204 -32.73 15.30 -27.90
N PHE A 205 -32.93 13.98 -28.02
CA PHE A 205 -32.63 13.22 -29.22
C PHE A 205 -33.83 12.33 -29.57
N PRO A 206 -34.75 12.77 -30.44
CA PRO A 206 -35.94 11.98 -30.76
C PRO A 206 -35.65 10.57 -31.28
N ALA A 207 -34.51 10.40 -31.96
CA ALA A 207 -34.00 9.11 -32.42
C ALA A 207 -33.60 8.15 -31.28
N PHE A 208 -33.32 8.68 -30.09
CA PHE A 208 -33.00 7.94 -28.88
C PHE A 208 -34.25 7.63 -28.04
N ASP A 209 -35.18 8.57 -27.93
CA ASP A 209 -36.33 8.49 -27.02
C ASP A 209 -37.20 7.25 -27.24
N THR A 210 -37.51 6.94 -28.50
CA THR A 210 -38.41 5.82 -28.82
C THR A 210 -37.77 4.46 -28.53
N PRO A 211 -36.53 4.17 -28.99
CA PRO A 211 -35.81 2.96 -28.60
C PRO A 211 -35.61 2.83 -27.09
N PHE A 212 -35.21 3.91 -26.42
CA PHE A 212 -34.98 3.92 -24.98
C PHE A 212 -36.26 3.59 -24.21
N ARG A 213 -37.37 4.27 -24.52
CA ARG A 213 -38.66 4.04 -23.89
C ARG A 213 -39.14 2.61 -24.09
N LYS A 214 -39.10 2.10 -25.32
CA LYS A 214 -39.47 0.70 -25.61
C LYS A 214 -38.62 -0.31 -24.85
N ALA A 215 -37.32 -0.05 -24.70
CA ALA A 215 -36.42 -0.91 -23.95
C ALA A 215 -36.73 -0.90 -22.45
N VAL A 216 -37.01 0.28 -21.88
CA VAL A 216 -37.42 0.42 -20.47
C VAL A 216 -38.79 -0.24 -20.24
N GLU A 217 -39.80 0.08 -21.05
CA GLU A 217 -41.16 -0.47 -20.95
C GLU A 217 -41.16 -1.99 -21.10
N GLY A 218 -40.44 -2.53 -22.10
CA GLY A 218 -40.32 -3.96 -22.32
C GLY A 218 -39.69 -4.70 -21.13
N ARG A 219 -38.75 -4.07 -20.43
CA ARG A 219 -38.07 -4.63 -19.25
C ARG A 219 -38.88 -4.54 -17.97
N ILE A 220 -39.66 -3.47 -17.82
CA ILE A 220 -40.68 -3.38 -16.79
C ILE A 220 -41.71 -4.51 -17.01
N ALA A 221 -42.18 -4.67 -18.25
CA ALA A 221 -43.17 -5.70 -18.59
C ALA A 221 -42.65 -7.14 -18.41
N SER A 222 -41.37 -7.40 -18.66
CA SER A 222 -40.75 -8.73 -18.46
C SER A 222 -40.28 -9.00 -17.02
N GLY A 223 -40.35 -8.01 -16.11
CA GLY A 223 -39.79 -8.12 -14.77
C GLY A 223 -38.27 -8.26 -14.73
N THR A 224 -37.57 -8.02 -15.85
CA THR A 224 -36.11 -8.13 -15.93
C THR A 224 -35.40 -6.83 -15.61
N LEU A 225 -36.14 -5.72 -15.44
CA LEU A 225 -35.59 -4.48 -14.92
C LEU A 225 -35.17 -4.69 -13.47
N LYS A 226 -33.86 -4.92 -13.26
CA LYS A 226 -33.34 -5.00 -11.90
C LYS A 226 -33.34 -3.60 -11.30
N THR A 227 -33.94 -3.47 -10.13
CA THR A 227 -33.96 -2.20 -9.35
C THR A 227 -32.59 -1.85 -8.77
N ASP A 228 -31.61 -2.75 -8.85
CA ASP A 228 -30.23 -2.55 -8.40
C ASP A 228 -29.35 -1.76 -9.41
N GLY A 229 -29.96 -1.18 -10.45
CA GLY A 229 -29.28 -0.36 -11.46
C GLY A 229 -28.41 -1.13 -12.44
N ARG A 230 -28.30 -2.46 -12.31
CA ARG A 230 -27.45 -3.32 -13.17
C ARG A 230 -28.09 -3.64 -14.52
N ASP A 231 -28.88 -2.73 -15.08
CA ASP A 231 -29.58 -3.00 -16.34
C ASP A 231 -28.73 -2.63 -17.58
N TYR A 232 -27.75 -3.49 -17.86
CA TYR A 232 -26.77 -3.31 -18.94
C TYR A 232 -27.33 -3.41 -20.35
N ALA A 233 -28.55 -3.89 -20.56
CA ALA A 233 -29.11 -3.87 -21.92
C ALA A 233 -29.72 -2.51 -22.27
N LEU A 234 -29.95 -1.64 -21.28
CA LEU A 234 -30.22 -0.24 -21.57
C LEU A 234 -28.97 0.45 -22.13
N PHE A 235 -27.80 0.07 -21.63
CA PHE A 235 -26.51 0.45 -22.20
C PHE A 235 -26.36 -0.08 -23.64
N ASP A 236 -26.80 -1.30 -23.96
CA ASP A 236 -26.80 -1.84 -25.34
C ASP A 236 -27.59 -0.97 -26.32
N VAL A 237 -28.81 -0.52 -25.94
CA VAL A 237 -29.65 0.35 -26.75
C VAL A 237 -28.94 1.67 -27.06
N ILE A 238 -28.28 2.23 -26.05
CA ILE A 238 -27.56 3.51 -26.12
C ILE A 238 -26.30 3.38 -26.95
N PHE A 239 -25.49 2.36 -26.67
CA PHE A 239 -24.25 2.09 -27.37
C PHE A 239 -24.53 1.85 -28.86
N ARG A 240 -25.48 0.98 -29.21
CA ARG A 240 -25.81 0.72 -30.61
C ARG A 240 -26.34 1.95 -31.34
N HIS A 241 -27.21 2.75 -30.72
CA HIS A 241 -27.73 3.98 -31.35
C HIS A 241 -26.66 5.08 -31.44
N ALA A 242 -25.73 5.15 -30.49
CA ALA A 242 -24.63 6.09 -30.50
C ALA A 242 -23.67 5.86 -31.67
N PHE A 243 -23.39 4.59 -31.98
CA PHE A 243 -22.50 4.23 -33.10
C PHE A 243 -23.20 4.26 -34.46
N SER A 244 -24.51 4.01 -34.53
CA SER A 244 -25.23 4.01 -35.82
C SER A 244 -25.58 5.42 -36.32
N SER A 245 -25.63 6.42 -35.44
CA SER A 245 -26.04 7.79 -35.79
C SER A 245 -24.88 8.73 -36.13
N GLN A 246 -23.64 8.36 -35.81
CA GLN A 246 -22.46 9.13 -36.16
C GLN A 246 -21.83 8.57 -37.44
N GLY A 247 -21.70 9.39 -38.48
CA GLY A 247 -20.90 9.05 -39.66
C GLY A 247 -19.45 8.69 -39.27
N PRO A 248 -18.65 8.10 -40.18
CA PRO A 248 -17.31 7.59 -39.86
C PRO A 248 -16.44 8.64 -39.13
N ALA A 249 -16.19 8.39 -37.85
CA ALA A 249 -15.63 9.34 -36.89
C ALA A 249 -14.16 9.74 -37.12
N CYS A 250 -13.41 9.04 -37.99
CA CYS A 250 -11.98 9.29 -38.18
C CYS A 250 -11.63 10.70 -38.68
N CYS A 251 -12.60 11.37 -39.28
CA CYS A 251 -12.35 12.39 -40.27
C CYS A 251 -13.29 13.60 -40.15
N ALA A 252 -14.02 13.71 -39.04
CA ALA A 252 -14.84 14.88 -38.72
C ALA A 252 -13.94 16.09 -38.45
N ARG A 253 -14.17 17.20 -39.17
CA ARG A 253 -13.50 18.48 -38.90
C ARG A 253 -14.11 19.12 -37.66
N TYR A 254 -13.51 18.93 -36.50
CA TYR A 254 -13.95 19.61 -35.29
C TYR A 254 -13.65 21.11 -35.35
N GLY A 255 -14.68 21.93 -35.21
CA GLY A 255 -14.55 23.39 -35.13
C GLY A 255 -14.39 23.90 -33.70
N SER A 256 -14.25 25.23 -33.54
CA SER A 256 -14.25 25.90 -32.23
C SER A 256 -15.65 26.10 -31.64
N ARG A 257 -16.70 25.61 -32.31
CA ARG A 257 -18.09 25.70 -31.84
C ARG A 257 -18.48 24.43 -31.11
N LEU A 258 -19.28 24.53 -30.05
CA LEU A 258 -19.92 23.40 -29.41
C LEU A 258 -21.05 22.85 -30.30
N GLU A 259 -21.11 21.54 -30.47
CA GLU A 259 -22.08 20.90 -31.36
C GLU A 259 -22.98 19.91 -30.58
N PRO A 260 -24.20 19.60 -31.07
CA PRO A 260 -25.04 18.57 -30.44
C PRO A 260 -24.34 17.21 -30.28
N ALA A 261 -23.41 16.88 -31.18
CA ALA A 261 -22.61 15.67 -31.11
C ALA A 261 -21.68 15.63 -29.88
N ASP A 262 -21.27 16.78 -29.33
CA ASP A 262 -20.47 16.85 -28.11
C ASP A 262 -21.29 16.49 -26.87
N ILE A 263 -22.56 16.91 -26.84
CA ILE A 263 -23.48 16.52 -25.77
C ILE A 263 -23.73 15.02 -25.83
N TRP A 264 -23.93 14.47 -27.03
CA TRP A 264 -24.06 13.03 -27.19
C TRP A 264 -22.81 12.26 -26.73
N ALA A 265 -21.61 12.76 -27.09
CA ALA A 265 -20.35 12.18 -26.65
C ALA A 265 -20.22 12.20 -25.12
N LEU A 266 -20.56 13.31 -24.45
CA LEU A 266 -20.56 13.40 -22.99
C LEU A 266 -21.38 12.28 -22.33
N TYR A 267 -22.61 12.03 -22.80
CA TYR A 267 -23.47 11.00 -22.20
C TYR A 267 -23.01 9.58 -22.50
N ARG A 268 -22.45 9.34 -23.69
CA ARG A 268 -21.77 8.07 -24.01
C ARG A 268 -20.60 7.84 -23.06
N ASP A 269 -19.79 8.87 -22.84
CA ASP A 269 -18.59 8.83 -22.03
C ASP A 269 -18.92 8.64 -20.54
N LEU A 270 -19.97 9.31 -20.03
CA LEU A 270 -20.54 9.04 -18.71
C LEU A 270 -21.02 7.59 -18.58
N ALA A 271 -21.69 7.07 -19.60
CA ALA A 271 -22.19 5.70 -19.58
C ALA A 271 -21.07 4.67 -19.42
N ILE A 272 -19.99 4.85 -20.18
CA ILE A 272 -18.81 3.98 -20.14
C ILE A 272 -18.07 4.20 -18.81
N GLY A 273 -17.81 5.45 -18.43
CA GLY A 273 -17.05 5.78 -17.22
C GLY A 273 -17.71 5.28 -15.95
N ASN A 274 -19.05 5.36 -15.85
CA ASN A 274 -19.77 4.81 -14.70
C ASN A 274 -19.66 3.29 -14.61
N LEU A 275 -19.62 2.57 -15.74
CA LEU A 275 -19.38 1.13 -15.76
C LEU A 275 -17.94 0.79 -15.34
N LEU A 276 -16.96 1.56 -15.84
CA LEU A 276 -15.57 1.40 -15.46
C LEU A 276 -15.38 1.67 -13.96
N ARG A 277 -15.93 2.75 -13.41
CA ARG A 277 -15.93 3.02 -11.96
C ARG A 277 -16.61 1.94 -11.14
N LYS A 278 -17.70 1.34 -11.62
CA LYS A 278 -18.37 0.23 -10.92
C LYS A 278 -17.47 -1.01 -10.89
N LEU A 279 -16.78 -1.30 -11.99
CA LEU A 279 -15.83 -2.40 -12.08
C LEU A 279 -14.58 -2.13 -11.24
N ASP A 280 -14.01 -0.93 -11.31
CA ASP A 280 -12.90 -0.45 -10.50
C ASP A 280 -13.22 -0.57 -9.01
N ARG A 281 -14.39 -0.08 -8.58
CA ARG A 281 -14.86 -0.23 -7.19
C ARG A 281 -14.96 -1.70 -6.76
N ASP A 282 -15.51 -2.57 -7.60
CA ASP A 282 -15.61 -4.00 -7.27
C ASP A 282 -14.22 -4.66 -7.18
N VAL A 283 -13.26 -4.26 -8.03
CA VAL A 283 -11.91 -4.84 -8.10
C VAL A 283 -10.97 -4.29 -7.03
N TRP A 284 -10.89 -2.97 -6.88
CA TRP A 284 -9.90 -2.27 -6.06
C TRP A 284 -10.46 -1.85 -4.71
N THR A 285 -11.65 -1.23 -4.68
CA THR A 285 -12.23 -0.73 -3.43
C THR A 285 -12.78 -1.86 -2.57
N TYR A 286 -13.49 -2.82 -3.16
CA TYR A 286 -14.10 -3.93 -2.44
C TYR A 286 -13.28 -5.23 -2.45
N ALA A 287 -12.23 -5.31 -3.28
CA ALA A 287 -11.49 -6.55 -3.53
C ALA A 287 -12.40 -7.76 -3.84
N SER A 288 -13.58 -7.50 -4.43
CA SER A 288 -14.59 -8.48 -4.79
C SER A 288 -14.35 -8.96 -6.22
N TYR A 289 -13.20 -9.58 -6.45
CA TYR A 289 -12.77 -10.04 -7.78
C TYR A 289 -13.76 -10.97 -8.47
N GLY A 290 -14.56 -11.73 -7.71
CA GLY A 290 -15.65 -12.54 -8.26
C GLY A 290 -16.79 -11.70 -8.84
N SER A 291 -17.23 -10.67 -8.12
CA SER A 291 -18.22 -9.69 -8.60
C SER A 291 -17.68 -8.90 -9.78
N GLY A 292 -16.45 -8.39 -9.69
CA GLY A 292 -15.78 -7.66 -10.76
C GLY A 292 -15.62 -8.52 -12.02
N LYS A 293 -15.22 -9.79 -11.89
CA LYS A 293 -15.15 -10.73 -13.02
C LYS A 293 -16.52 -10.93 -13.67
N ALA A 294 -17.57 -11.15 -12.88
CA ALA A 294 -18.93 -11.38 -13.41
C ALA A 294 -19.46 -10.13 -14.13
N LEU A 295 -19.23 -8.94 -13.55
CA LEU A 295 -19.55 -7.66 -14.18
C LEU A 295 -18.79 -7.50 -15.50
N ALA A 296 -17.49 -7.73 -15.50
CA ALA A 296 -16.67 -7.59 -16.69
C ALA A 296 -17.09 -8.56 -17.82
N GLU A 297 -17.41 -9.81 -17.49
CA GLU A 297 -17.95 -10.79 -18.45
C GLU A 297 -19.26 -10.33 -19.08
N GLN A 298 -20.11 -9.69 -18.27
CA GLN A 298 -21.39 -9.17 -18.73
C GLN A 298 -21.24 -7.99 -19.69
N VAL A 299 -20.29 -7.09 -19.45
CA VAL A 299 -20.10 -5.87 -20.27
C VAL A 299 -19.07 -6.00 -21.39
N ALA A 300 -18.32 -7.10 -21.43
CA ALA A 300 -17.33 -7.40 -22.46
C ALA A 300 -17.84 -7.24 -23.91
N PRO A 301 -19.08 -7.64 -24.28
CA PRO A 301 -19.54 -7.49 -25.66
C PRO A 301 -19.51 -6.07 -26.22
N TRP A 302 -19.54 -5.05 -25.34
CA TRP A 302 -19.52 -3.64 -25.74
C TRP A 302 -18.18 -2.96 -25.53
N LEU A 303 -17.48 -3.32 -24.45
CA LEU A 303 -16.24 -2.66 -24.05
C LEU A 303 -14.98 -3.40 -24.51
N GLN A 304 -15.11 -4.53 -25.22
CA GLN A 304 -13.98 -5.19 -25.84
C GLN A 304 -13.32 -4.25 -26.87
N GLY A 305 -12.11 -3.80 -26.55
CA GLY A 305 -11.37 -2.81 -27.34
C GLY A 305 -11.06 -1.55 -26.54
N ASN A 306 -11.81 -1.28 -25.47
CA ASN A 306 -11.47 -0.25 -24.50
C ASN A 306 -10.32 -0.78 -23.61
N PRO A 307 -9.14 -0.14 -23.59
CA PRO A 307 -7.99 -0.66 -22.88
C PRO A 307 -8.17 -0.62 -21.35
N GLU A 308 -8.96 0.32 -20.81
CA GLU A 308 -9.24 0.45 -19.37
C GLU A 308 -10.12 -0.68 -18.84
N PHE A 309 -11.19 -0.96 -19.57
CA PHE A 309 -11.99 -2.15 -19.33
C PHE A 309 -11.12 -3.44 -19.32
N MET A 310 -10.21 -3.58 -20.30
CA MET A 310 -9.37 -4.77 -20.41
C MET A 310 -8.43 -4.93 -19.21
N VAL A 311 -7.87 -3.85 -18.67
CA VAL A 311 -6.99 -3.89 -17.48
C VAL A 311 -7.79 -4.28 -16.25
N LEU A 312 -8.89 -3.60 -15.97
CA LEU A 312 -9.75 -3.92 -14.83
C LEU A 312 -10.26 -5.36 -14.90
N TYR A 313 -10.57 -5.85 -16.10
CA TYR A 313 -10.97 -7.25 -16.27
C TYR A 313 -9.80 -8.22 -16.05
N ALA A 314 -8.59 -7.87 -16.50
CA ALA A 314 -7.40 -8.67 -16.22
C ALA A 314 -7.09 -8.76 -14.72
N GLU A 315 -7.22 -7.65 -14.00
CA GLU A 315 -7.04 -7.55 -12.54
C GLU A 315 -8.10 -8.38 -11.80
N ALA A 316 -9.37 -8.28 -12.20
CA ALA A 316 -10.45 -9.12 -11.65
C ALA A 316 -10.15 -10.61 -11.83
N LEU A 317 -9.68 -11.02 -13.02
CA LEU A 317 -9.31 -12.42 -13.29
C LEU A 317 -8.10 -12.86 -12.49
N GLN A 318 -7.09 -11.99 -12.34
CA GLN A 318 -5.89 -12.27 -11.55
C GLN A 318 -6.22 -12.45 -10.06
N GLY A 319 -6.97 -11.52 -9.48
CA GLY A 319 -7.41 -11.61 -8.09
C GLY A 319 -8.31 -12.82 -7.83
N TYR A 320 -9.19 -13.16 -8.78
CA TYR A 320 -10.00 -14.38 -8.69
C TYR A 320 -9.14 -15.66 -8.83
N ALA A 321 -8.12 -15.63 -9.68
CA ALA A 321 -7.17 -16.72 -9.83
C ALA A 321 -6.36 -16.99 -8.55
N ALA A 322 -6.07 -15.96 -7.75
CA ALA A 322 -5.38 -16.12 -6.46
C ALA A 322 -6.17 -16.99 -5.45
N LYS A 323 -7.50 -17.12 -5.62
CA LYS A 323 -8.38 -17.96 -4.81
C LYS A 323 -8.70 -19.32 -5.46
N THR A 324 -8.13 -19.59 -6.63
CA THR A 324 -8.39 -20.78 -7.44
C THR A 324 -7.12 -21.63 -7.54
N SER A 325 -7.23 -22.95 -7.71
CA SER A 325 -6.09 -23.87 -7.87
C SER A 325 -6.13 -24.62 -9.22
N GLY A 326 -5.05 -25.33 -9.52
CA GLY A 326 -4.95 -26.23 -10.68
C GLY A 326 -5.17 -25.56 -12.05
N ASN A 327 -5.79 -26.30 -12.97
CA ASN A 327 -6.00 -25.88 -14.36
C ASN A 327 -6.91 -24.64 -14.49
N ALA A 328 -7.88 -24.49 -13.58
CA ALA A 328 -8.77 -23.34 -13.57
C ALA A 328 -8.00 -22.04 -13.28
N ARG A 329 -7.08 -22.06 -12.32
CA ARG A 329 -6.16 -20.94 -12.05
C ARG A 329 -5.37 -20.57 -13.31
N MET A 330 -4.78 -21.56 -13.97
CA MET A 330 -3.97 -21.35 -15.17
C MET A 330 -4.76 -20.76 -16.35
N PHE A 331 -6.02 -21.19 -16.52
CA PHE A 331 -6.92 -20.62 -17.53
C PHE A 331 -7.20 -19.13 -17.26
N LEU A 332 -7.53 -18.78 -16.01
CA LEU A 332 -7.79 -17.40 -15.60
C LEU A 332 -6.56 -16.51 -15.82
N LEU A 333 -5.38 -16.97 -15.40
CA LEU A 333 -4.12 -16.23 -15.57
C LEU A 333 -3.76 -16.02 -17.05
N LYS A 334 -3.97 -17.02 -17.92
CA LYS A 334 -3.74 -16.87 -19.37
C LYS A 334 -4.67 -15.84 -20.00
N LYS A 335 -5.96 -15.84 -19.61
CA LYS A 335 -6.94 -14.85 -20.11
C LYS A 335 -6.59 -13.45 -19.62
N ALA A 336 -6.24 -13.30 -18.34
CA ALA A 336 -5.78 -12.02 -17.78
C ALA A 336 -4.53 -11.49 -18.51
N LEU A 337 -3.54 -12.35 -18.78
CA LEU A 337 -2.36 -12.00 -19.54
C LEU A 337 -2.69 -11.51 -20.96
N GLN A 338 -3.64 -12.16 -21.64
CA GLN A 338 -4.09 -11.75 -22.97
C GLN A 338 -4.77 -10.38 -22.94
N LEU A 339 -5.65 -10.14 -21.96
CA LEU A 339 -6.33 -8.85 -21.79
C LEU A 339 -5.34 -7.73 -21.49
N ALA A 340 -4.43 -7.93 -20.54
CA ALA A 340 -3.39 -6.96 -20.22
C ALA A 340 -2.49 -6.67 -21.43
N SER A 341 -2.11 -7.69 -22.20
CA SER A 341 -1.31 -7.51 -23.42
C SER A 341 -2.07 -6.73 -24.51
N ASN A 342 -3.37 -6.98 -24.64
CA ASN A 342 -4.23 -6.22 -25.55
C ASN A 342 -4.38 -4.76 -25.10
N ALA A 343 -4.53 -4.51 -23.79
CA ALA A 343 -4.61 -3.17 -23.25
C ALA A 343 -3.32 -2.37 -23.53
N ILE A 344 -2.15 -2.97 -23.32
CA ILE A 344 -0.85 -2.36 -23.67
C ILE A 344 -0.82 -1.98 -25.16
N ARG A 345 -1.25 -2.88 -26.04
CA ARG A 345 -1.26 -2.65 -27.49
C ARG A 345 -2.24 -1.54 -27.91
N LEU A 346 -3.39 -1.44 -27.27
CA LEU A 346 -4.46 -0.51 -27.64
C LEU A 346 -4.35 0.86 -26.93
N GLY A 347 -3.66 0.93 -25.79
CA GLY A 347 -3.50 2.16 -25.00
C GLY A 347 -2.76 3.29 -25.73
N GLY A 348 -1.97 2.97 -26.76
CA GLY A 348 -1.35 3.95 -27.68
C GLY A 348 -0.29 4.88 -27.06
N GLY A 349 0.04 4.75 -25.77
CA GLY A 349 1.03 5.57 -25.06
C GLY A 349 1.35 5.06 -23.66
N SER A 350 2.37 5.63 -23.01
CA SER A 350 2.91 5.24 -21.71
C SER A 350 2.13 5.83 -20.51
N ASN A 351 0.85 5.51 -20.36
CA ASN A 351 0.02 6.04 -19.27
C ASN A 351 -0.14 5.05 -18.09
N TRP A 352 -0.81 5.49 -17.01
CA TRP A 352 -1.15 4.65 -15.84
C TRP A 352 -1.76 3.31 -16.26
N LEU A 353 -2.62 3.33 -17.29
CA LEU A 353 -3.30 2.16 -17.79
C LEU A 353 -2.33 1.12 -18.37
N VAL A 354 -1.37 1.56 -19.20
CA VAL A 354 -0.32 0.69 -19.73
C VAL A 354 0.61 0.23 -18.61
N ALA A 355 0.89 1.07 -17.61
CA ALA A 355 1.68 0.70 -16.43
C ALA A 355 0.97 -0.38 -15.58
N SER A 356 -0.34 -0.25 -15.35
CA SER A 356 -1.12 -1.26 -14.61
C SER A 356 -1.22 -2.56 -15.39
N ALA A 357 -1.52 -2.48 -16.70
CA ALA A 357 -1.49 -3.64 -17.59
C ALA A 357 -0.11 -4.33 -17.59
N GLY A 358 0.97 -3.55 -17.61
CA GLY A 358 2.35 -4.03 -17.50
C GLY A 358 2.62 -4.73 -16.16
N THR A 359 2.09 -4.19 -15.07
CA THR A 359 2.18 -4.77 -13.73
C THR A 359 1.47 -6.12 -13.67
N VAL A 360 0.21 -6.18 -14.11
CA VAL A 360 -0.59 -7.42 -14.20
C VAL A 360 0.15 -8.45 -15.06
N ARG A 361 0.62 -8.06 -16.25
CA ARG A 361 1.42 -8.92 -17.15
C ARG A 361 2.68 -9.45 -16.47
N SER A 362 3.46 -8.58 -15.81
CA SER A 362 4.71 -8.95 -15.13
C SER A 362 4.47 -9.93 -13.98
N GLN A 363 3.46 -9.65 -13.15
CA GLN A 363 3.07 -10.53 -12.04
C GLN A 363 2.60 -11.91 -12.56
N ILE A 364 1.78 -11.95 -13.61
CA ILE A 364 1.32 -13.21 -14.19
C ILE A 364 2.46 -13.97 -14.85
N LEU A 365 3.34 -13.31 -15.61
CA LEU A 365 4.50 -13.96 -16.24
C LEU A 365 5.46 -14.52 -15.18
N GLY A 366 5.61 -13.85 -14.03
CA GLY A 366 6.36 -14.39 -12.89
C GLY A 366 5.79 -15.71 -12.36
N VAL A 367 4.47 -15.91 -12.47
CA VAL A 367 3.79 -17.17 -12.09
C VAL A 367 3.85 -18.21 -13.22
N LEU A 368 3.60 -17.82 -14.47
CA LEU A 368 3.50 -18.73 -15.62
C LEU A 368 4.86 -19.20 -16.14
N SER A 369 5.89 -18.37 -16.00
CA SER A 369 7.26 -18.66 -16.43
C SER A 369 8.22 -18.14 -15.35
N PRO A 370 8.34 -18.84 -14.21
CA PRO A 370 9.35 -18.53 -13.21
C PRO A 370 10.73 -18.63 -13.86
N GLY A 371 11.36 -17.48 -14.16
CA GLY A 371 12.62 -17.43 -14.93
C GLY A 371 12.56 -16.66 -16.25
N SER A 372 11.39 -16.24 -16.72
CA SER A 372 11.32 -15.23 -17.79
C SER A 372 11.89 -13.92 -17.23
N PRO A 373 12.86 -13.24 -17.90
CA PRO A 373 13.25 -11.87 -17.58
C PRO A 373 11.98 -11.15 -17.20
N GLN A 374 11.86 -10.61 -15.98
CA GLN A 374 10.78 -9.66 -15.72
C GLN A 374 10.89 -8.70 -16.88
N VAL A 375 9.94 -8.76 -17.80
CA VAL A 375 10.02 -8.01 -19.05
C VAL A 375 10.05 -6.61 -18.54
N ASN A 376 11.23 -6.01 -18.60
CA ASN A 376 11.47 -4.74 -18.00
C ASN A 376 10.55 -3.84 -18.78
N THR A 377 9.43 -3.43 -18.18
CA THR A 377 8.56 -2.42 -18.74
C THR A 377 9.34 -1.12 -18.94
N GLY A 378 10.56 -1.03 -18.40
CA GLY A 378 11.58 -0.03 -18.70
C GLY A 378 12.26 -0.10 -20.09
N ASN A 379 12.20 -1.21 -20.84
CA ASN A 379 12.96 -1.34 -22.10
C ASN A 379 12.14 -1.35 -23.40
N ASP A 380 10.81 -1.35 -23.32
CA ASP A 380 9.97 -1.11 -24.52
C ASP A 380 9.85 0.41 -24.75
N CYS A 381 10.92 1.01 -25.30
CA CYS A 381 10.91 2.34 -25.93
C CYS A 381 10.31 3.48 -25.08
N TRP A 382 10.94 3.82 -23.94
CA TRP A 382 10.60 5.06 -23.25
C TRP A 382 10.89 6.26 -24.16
N LEU A 383 9.83 7.03 -24.40
CA LEU A 383 9.71 8.25 -25.20
C LEU A 383 10.50 9.43 -24.61
N ALA A 384 11.71 9.20 -24.09
CA ALA A 384 12.66 10.22 -23.64
C ALA A 384 13.15 11.16 -24.77
N ARG A 385 12.48 11.15 -25.93
CA ARG A 385 12.74 12.01 -27.10
C ARG A 385 11.49 12.69 -27.66
N CYS A 386 10.32 12.55 -27.02
CA CYS A 386 9.18 13.39 -27.38
C CYS A 386 9.18 14.62 -26.48
N ASP A 387 9.32 15.79 -27.09
CA ASP A 387 9.28 17.09 -26.43
C ASP A 387 8.05 17.19 -25.51
N PHE A 388 8.33 17.45 -24.23
CA PHE A 388 7.44 17.71 -23.09
C PHE A 388 6.85 16.52 -22.34
N PRO A 389 6.84 16.56 -20.99
CA PRO A 389 6.01 15.66 -20.20
C PRO A 389 4.55 16.00 -20.52
N SER A 390 3.97 15.23 -21.42
CA SER A 390 2.52 15.09 -21.43
C SER A 390 2.13 14.40 -20.13
N SER A 391 0.99 14.75 -19.54
CA SER A 391 0.23 13.97 -18.50
C SER A 391 0.46 12.49 -18.33
N ILE A 392 0.80 11.85 -19.43
CA ILE A 392 1.00 10.43 -19.61
C ILE A 392 2.12 9.97 -18.67
N GLU A 393 3.09 10.84 -18.41
CA GLU A 393 4.26 10.55 -17.59
C GLU A 393 4.03 10.74 -16.09
N VAL A 394 3.24 11.72 -15.66
CA VAL A 394 3.25 12.11 -14.24
C VAL A 394 2.66 11.04 -13.30
N ASP A 395 1.54 10.41 -13.65
CA ASP A 395 0.96 9.31 -12.85
C ASP A 395 1.89 8.07 -12.77
N ALA A 396 2.72 7.85 -13.79
CA ALA A 396 3.68 6.73 -13.83
C ALA A 396 5.01 7.07 -13.13
N TYR A 397 5.23 8.36 -12.81
CA TYR A 397 6.39 8.90 -12.15
C TYR A 397 6.08 9.40 -10.75
N ASP A 398 5.33 8.63 -9.96
CA ASP A 398 5.27 8.80 -8.50
C ASP A 398 6.67 8.87 -7.83
N GLY A 399 7.76 8.61 -8.60
CA GLY A 399 9.16 8.80 -8.22
C GLY A 399 10.01 9.81 -9.02
N ASP A 400 9.50 10.55 -10.03
CA ASP A 400 10.32 11.54 -10.77
C ASP A 400 10.04 12.98 -10.29
N PRO A 401 11.02 13.64 -9.64
CA PRO A 401 10.87 15.03 -9.21
C PRO A 401 10.68 16.03 -10.35
N LEU A 402 11.01 15.69 -11.60
CA LEU A 402 10.79 16.57 -12.76
C LEU A 402 9.30 16.80 -13.06
N ALA A 403 8.41 15.97 -12.53
CA ALA A 403 6.97 16.11 -12.69
C ALA A 403 6.34 17.17 -11.75
N LEU A 404 7.02 17.51 -10.64
CA LEU A 404 6.51 18.42 -9.60
C LEU A 404 6.00 19.79 -10.12
N PRO A 405 6.62 20.44 -11.13
CA PRO A 405 6.11 21.70 -11.69
C PRO A 405 4.79 21.57 -12.45
N TYR A 406 4.43 20.35 -12.87
CA TYR A 406 3.24 20.06 -13.67
C TYR A 406 2.02 19.65 -12.84
N GLU A 407 2.24 19.15 -11.62
CA GLU A 407 1.19 18.71 -10.70
C GLU A 407 0.64 19.82 -9.81
N ASN A 408 -0.56 19.60 -9.27
CA ASN A 408 -1.16 20.50 -8.29
C ASN A 408 -1.57 19.80 -6.98
N THR A 409 -1.90 18.51 -6.98
CA THR A 409 -2.37 17.82 -5.77
C THR A 409 -1.40 16.78 -5.21
N GLN A 410 -0.45 16.27 -6.00
CA GLN A 410 0.46 15.19 -5.59
C GLN A 410 1.60 15.68 -4.68
N PHE A 411 1.33 15.81 -3.38
CA PHE A 411 2.34 16.19 -2.39
C PHE A 411 3.49 15.15 -2.29
N SER A 412 3.25 13.89 -2.66
CA SER A 412 4.26 12.83 -2.73
C SER A 412 5.46 13.20 -3.61
N LEU A 413 5.25 13.93 -4.71
CA LEU A 413 6.33 14.37 -5.59
C LEU A 413 7.29 15.34 -4.92
N LEU A 414 6.80 16.21 -4.02
CA LEU A 414 7.67 17.08 -3.22
C LEU A 414 8.53 16.25 -2.26
N ILE A 415 7.95 15.21 -1.65
CA ILE A 415 8.70 14.29 -0.77
C ILE A 415 9.79 13.58 -1.57
N VAL A 416 9.48 13.11 -2.77
CA VAL A 416 10.43 12.46 -3.67
C VAL A 416 11.53 13.43 -4.10
N ALA A 417 11.19 14.65 -4.50
CA ALA A 417 12.16 15.68 -4.88
C ALA A 417 13.11 16.05 -3.73
N ALA A 418 12.60 16.10 -2.50
CA ALA A 418 13.42 16.30 -1.32
C ALA A 418 14.34 15.11 -1.04
N LYS A 419 13.85 13.87 -1.17
CA LYS A 419 14.63 12.64 -0.94
C LYS A 419 15.70 12.41 -2.00
N SER A 420 15.40 12.72 -3.27
CA SER A 420 16.34 12.57 -4.39
C SER A 420 17.38 13.70 -4.45
N GLY A 421 17.16 14.80 -3.71
CA GLY A 421 17.99 15.99 -3.75
C GLY A 421 17.75 16.86 -5.00
N ALA A 422 16.69 16.61 -5.75
CA ALA A 422 16.28 17.46 -6.88
C ALA A 422 15.83 18.86 -6.44
N LEU A 423 15.38 18.98 -5.19
CA LEU A 423 15.20 20.27 -4.53
C LEU A 423 16.13 20.38 -3.32
N ASP A 424 16.77 21.55 -3.19
CA ASP A 424 17.52 21.91 -1.99
C ASP A 424 16.57 22.36 -0.87
N ALA A 425 17.13 22.72 0.29
CA ALA A 425 16.32 23.16 1.43
C ALA A 425 15.48 24.41 1.13
N ALA A 426 15.98 25.34 0.30
CA ALA A 426 15.29 26.57 -0.06
C ALA A 426 14.14 26.31 -1.04
N GLY A 427 14.36 25.44 -2.03
CA GLY A 427 13.34 24.99 -2.97
C GLY A 427 12.21 24.26 -2.25
N ILE A 428 12.53 23.35 -1.33
CA ILE A 428 11.49 22.69 -0.52
C ILE A 428 10.70 23.71 0.32
N GLN A 429 11.39 24.67 0.95
CA GLN A 429 10.71 25.70 1.74
C GLN A 429 9.81 26.58 0.87
N HIS A 430 10.25 26.94 -0.34
CA HIS A 430 9.46 27.70 -1.29
C HIS A 430 8.17 26.96 -1.67
N GLU A 431 8.28 25.69 -2.07
CA GLU A 431 7.13 24.84 -2.42
C GLU A 431 6.15 24.70 -1.25
N LEU A 432 6.65 24.50 -0.02
CA LEU A 432 5.80 24.42 1.17
C LEU A 432 5.11 25.75 1.52
N GLN A 433 5.70 26.90 1.15
CA GLN A 433 5.12 28.22 1.41
C GLN A 433 4.08 28.62 0.37
N THR A 434 4.27 28.24 -0.89
CA THR A 434 3.45 28.70 -2.01
C THR A 434 2.40 27.68 -2.44
N ARG A 435 2.62 26.39 -2.16
CA ARG A 435 1.80 25.29 -2.67
C ARG A 435 1.36 24.32 -1.58
N PHE A 436 0.43 23.45 -1.97
CA PHE A 436 -0.07 22.32 -1.21
C PHE A 436 -0.64 22.68 0.16
N ASP A 437 -1.18 23.90 0.30
CA ASP A 437 -1.81 24.29 1.54
C ASP A 437 -3.09 23.48 1.79
N GLY A 438 -3.20 22.91 3.00
CA GLY A 438 -4.23 21.91 3.33
C GLY A 438 -3.92 20.48 2.89
N ALA A 439 -2.77 20.20 2.24
CA ALA A 439 -2.41 18.82 1.91
C ALA A 439 -2.15 17.98 3.17
N PRO A 440 -2.76 16.79 3.32
CA PRO A 440 -2.66 15.99 4.55
C PRO A 440 -1.25 15.52 4.88
N GLY A 441 -0.35 15.48 3.88
CA GLY A 441 1.06 15.12 4.03
C GLY A 441 2.00 16.28 4.42
N LYS A 442 1.56 17.54 4.33
CA LYS A 442 2.42 18.73 4.52
C LYS A 442 2.99 18.81 5.94
N VAL A 443 2.12 18.76 6.95
CA VAL A 443 2.52 18.80 8.36
C VAL A 443 3.38 17.58 8.75
N PRO A 444 2.97 16.32 8.46
CA PRO A 444 3.82 15.14 8.65
C PRO A 444 5.20 15.24 8.02
N PHE A 445 5.30 15.76 6.80
CA PHE A 445 6.60 15.92 6.13
C PHE A 445 7.51 16.93 6.84
N ILE A 446 6.99 18.08 7.26
CA ILE A 446 7.76 19.07 8.01
C ILE A 446 8.19 18.47 9.37
N ALA A 447 7.30 17.78 10.07
CA ALA A 447 7.60 17.08 11.31
C ALA A 447 8.69 16.02 11.11
N GLY A 448 8.60 15.19 10.07
CA GLY A 448 9.61 14.20 9.70
C GLY A 448 10.99 14.81 9.45
N ARG A 449 11.07 15.98 8.81
CA ARG A 449 12.32 16.71 8.63
C ARG A 449 12.87 17.26 9.95
N LEU A 450 12.02 17.76 10.84
CA LEU A 450 12.42 18.19 12.19
C LEU A 450 12.96 17.01 13.00
N ILE A 451 12.33 15.84 12.93
CA ILE A 451 12.79 14.61 13.59
C ILE A 451 14.15 14.18 13.04
N ALA A 452 14.32 14.16 11.71
CA ALA A 452 15.58 13.83 11.06
C ALA A 452 16.72 14.80 11.43
N ALA A 453 16.39 16.04 11.77
CA ALA A 453 17.31 17.06 12.28
C ALA A 453 17.51 17.02 13.81
N GLY A 454 16.92 16.05 14.52
CA GLY A 454 17.01 15.91 15.98
C GLY A 454 16.13 16.91 16.76
N HIS A 455 15.24 17.63 16.10
CA HIS A 455 14.36 18.64 16.69
C HIS A 455 13.00 18.08 17.13
N ASN A 456 12.99 16.95 17.84
CA ASN A 456 11.76 16.23 18.22
C ASN A 456 10.76 17.10 19.00
N GLY A 457 11.22 18.03 19.85
CA GLY A 457 10.34 18.95 20.59
C GLY A 457 9.57 19.92 19.68
N LYS A 458 10.21 20.42 18.62
CA LYS A 458 9.56 21.28 17.62
C LYS A 458 8.56 20.49 16.78
N ALA A 459 8.91 19.24 16.42
CA ALA A 459 8.00 18.36 15.71
C ALA A 459 6.73 18.08 16.53
N ILE A 460 6.88 17.76 17.82
CA ILE A 460 5.73 17.56 18.73
C ILE A 460 4.86 18.81 18.79
N THR A 461 5.45 19.99 18.97
CA THR A 461 4.71 21.27 19.04
C THR A 461 3.93 21.51 17.75
N LEU A 462 4.58 21.33 16.59
CA LEU A 462 3.93 21.49 15.28
C LEU A 462 2.72 20.56 15.10
N LEU A 463 2.86 19.29 15.49
CA LEU A 463 1.78 18.30 15.38
C LEU A 463 0.64 18.60 16.36
N GLN A 464 0.94 19.01 17.59
CA GLN A 464 -0.06 19.42 18.59
C GLN A 464 -0.81 20.68 18.15
N ASP A 465 -0.11 21.66 17.58
CA ASP A 465 -0.72 22.88 17.06
C ASP A 465 -1.70 22.57 15.91
N ALA A 466 -1.34 21.62 15.03
CA ALA A 466 -2.24 21.17 13.96
C ALA A 466 -3.51 20.51 14.51
N ILE A 467 -3.37 19.61 15.49
CA ILE A 467 -4.53 19.00 16.16
C ILE A 467 -5.41 20.08 16.80
N THR A 468 -4.81 21.06 17.45
CA THR A 468 -5.53 22.15 18.15
C THR A 468 -6.29 23.06 17.18
N ARG A 469 -5.74 23.34 15.99
CA ARG A 469 -6.42 24.12 14.95
C ARG A 469 -7.55 23.37 14.24
N GLY A 470 -7.63 22.05 14.41
CA GLY A 470 -8.60 21.21 13.69
C GLY A 470 -8.25 20.97 12.22
N ASP A 471 -7.00 21.22 11.81
CA ASP A 471 -6.49 21.01 10.45
C ASP A 471 -5.67 19.71 10.31
N ALA A 472 -5.63 18.88 11.36
CA ALA A 472 -4.83 17.66 11.42
C ALA A 472 -5.44 16.50 10.62
N SER A 473 -4.65 15.95 9.70
CA SER A 473 -4.92 14.65 9.06
C SER A 473 -4.66 13.48 10.03
N SER A 474 -5.16 12.29 9.72
CA SER A 474 -4.90 11.06 10.50
C SER A 474 -3.40 10.83 10.75
N ASN A 475 -2.54 11.11 9.77
CA ASN A 475 -1.08 11.00 9.89
C ASN A 475 -0.48 11.89 10.98
N VAL A 476 -1.07 13.06 11.26
CA VAL A 476 -0.59 13.94 12.35
C VAL A 476 -0.75 13.26 13.71
N TYR A 477 -1.88 12.58 13.94
CA TYR A 477 -2.12 11.81 15.16
C TYR A 477 -1.18 10.60 15.26
N LEU A 478 -0.94 9.90 14.14
CA LEU A 478 -0.01 8.77 14.07
C LEU A 478 1.42 9.20 14.41
N ASP A 479 1.94 10.25 13.75
CA ASP A 479 3.30 10.75 13.96
C ASP A 479 3.51 11.25 15.39
N LEU A 480 2.52 11.95 15.96
CA LEU A 480 2.60 12.41 17.35
C LEU A 480 2.57 11.23 18.32
N GLY A 481 1.69 10.26 18.11
CA GLY A 481 1.65 9.05 18.92
C GLY A 481 2.93 8.24 18.83
N ASP A 482 3.55 8.13 17.64
CA ASP A 482 4.85 7.46 17.46
C ASP A 482 5.98 8.17 18.22
N LEU A 483 5.98 9.51 18.23
CA LEU A 483 6.94 10.29 19.03
C LEU A 483 6.73 10.09 20.54
N LEU A 484 5.48 9.98 20.98
CA LEU A 484 5.14 9.71 22.38
C LEU A 484 5.53 8.27 22.78
N ILE A 485 5.27 7.27 21.92
CA ILE A 485 5.74 5.89 22.08
C ILE A 485 7.27 5.83 22.18
N GLY A 486 7.99 6.56 21.32
CA GLY A 486 9.45 6.64 21.38
C GLY A 486 9.98 7.17 22.72
N LYS A 487 9.21 8.03 23.39
CA LYS A 487 9.48 8.55 24.74
C LYS A 487 8.99 7.65 25.88
N GLY A 488 8.31 6.53 25.57
CA GLY A 488 7.69 5.64 26.56
C GLY A 488 6.39 6.19 27.17
N GLN A 489 5.75 7.15 26.50
CA GLN A 489 4.50 7.80 26.94
C GLN A 489 3.28 7.15 26.27
N TYR A 490 3.08 5.85 26.54
CA TYR A 490 2.10 5.01 25.85
C TYR A 490 0.64 5.44 26.09
N ARG A 491 0.33 5.87 27.31
CA ARG A 491 -1.00 6.37 27.68
C ARG A 491 -1.33 7.68 26.96
N GLU A 492 -0.37 8.59 26.88
CA GLU A 492 -0.50 9.85 26.13
C GLU A 492 -0.62 9.57 24.62
N ALA A 493 0.10 8.59 24.10
CA ALA A 493 -0.04 8.16 22.71
C ALA A 493 -1.45 7.64 22.41
N SER A 494 -1.98 6.73 23.24
CA SER A 494 -3.36 6.23 23.11
C SER A 494 -4.38 7.36 23.20
N LYS A 495 -4.24 8.27 24.17
CA LYS A 495 -5.09 9.48 24.26
C LYS A 495 -5.02 10.33 23.00
N THR A 496 -3.83 10.49 22.42
CA THR A 496 -3.62 11.24 21.17
C THR A 496 -4.35 10.55 20.01
N PHE A 497 -4.20 9.23 19.84
CA PHE A 497 -4.93 8.49 18.82
C PHE A 497 -6.45 8.67 18.97
N MET A 498 -6.97 8.56 20.21
CA MET A 498 -8.38 8.76 20.53
C MET A 498 -8.89 10.21 20.37
N GLN A 499 -8.01 11.18 20.07
CA GLN A 499 -8.40 12.52 19.67
C GLN A 499 -8.81 12.62 18.19
N TYR A 500 -8.50 11.62 17.37
CA TYR A 500 -8.91 11.61 15.97
C TYR A 500 -10.45 11.71 15.85
N PRO A 501 -10.98 12.74 15.17
CA PRO A 501 -12.42 13.06 15.20
C PRO A 501 -13.33 11.89 14.82
N ASP A 502 -12.94 11.09 13.83
CA ASP A 502 -13.76 9.98 13.33
C ASP A 502 -13.91 8.84 14.37
N LEU A 503 -12.99 8.72 15.34
CA LEU A 503 -13.13 7.75 16.43
C LEU A 503 -14.19 8.14 17.47
N ARG A 504 -14.50 9.44 17.58
CA ARG A 504 -15.45 9.96 18.58
C ARG A 504 -16.89 9.89 18.09
N ASN A 505 -17.10 9.98 16.78
CA ASN A 505 -18.42 9.91 16.14
C ASN A 505 -18.52 8.76 15.12
N PRO A 506 -18.32 7.49 15.53
CA PRO A 506 -18.41 6.35 14.62
C PRO A 506 -19.89 6.02 14.27
N PRO A 507 -20.17 5.55 13.05
CA PRO A 507 -19.25 5.49 11.91
C PRO A 507 -19.18 6.89 11.30
N GLY A 508 -17.99 7.49 11.18
CA GLY A 508 -17.86 8.72 10.38
C GLY A 508 -18.29 8.48 8.93
N LYS A 509 -17.95 9.40 8.03
CA LYS A 509 -18.28 9.24 6.60
C LYS A 509 -17.60 8.02 5.95
N ASP A 510 -16.47 7.58 6.51
CA ASP A 510 -15.73 6.40 6.08
C ASP A 510 -15.44 5.47 7.28
N PRO A 511 -16.30 4.48 7.56
CA PRO A 511 -16.07 3.55 8.65
C PRO A 511 -14.87 2.63 8.40
N VAL A 512 -14.46 2.39 7.15
CA VAL A 512 -13.29 1.56 6.83
C VAL A 512 -12.02 2.30 7.22
N ALA A 513 -11.85 3.54 6.75
CA ALA A 513 -10.70 4.36 7.15
C ALA A 513 -10.64 4.58 8.67
N THR A 514 -11.80 4.75 9.32
CA THR A 514 -11.90 4.84 10.77
C THR A 514 -11.42 3.56 11.46
N ALA A 515 -11.85 2.39 10.96
CA ALA A 515 -11.43 1.10 11.49
C ALA A 515 -9.92 0.85 11.27
N ASP A 516 -9.40 1.21 10.08
CA ASP A 516 -7.98 1.10 9.74
C ASP A 516 -7.11 1.96 10.65
N PHE A 517 -7.52 3.21 10.89
CA PHE A 517 -6.83 4.12 11.80
C PHE A 517 -6.83 3.58 13.24
N ALA A 518 -8.00 3.16 13.73
CA ALA A 518 -8.16 2.61 15.07
C ALA A 518 -7.29 1.36 15.25
N TYR A 519 -7.39 0.40 14.33
CA TYR A 519 -6.57 -0.80 14.33
C TYR A 519 -5.08 -0.49 14.23
N GLY A 520 -4.66 0.36 13.29
CA GLY A 520 -3.25 0.72 13.10
C GLY A 520 -2.64 1.35 14.35
N SER A 521 -3.40 2.21 15.03
CA SER A 521 -3.03 2.84 16.30
C SER A 521 -2.95 1.81 17.44
N GLY A 522 -3.97 0.97 17.61
CA GLY A 522 -4.00 -0.09 18.62
C GLY A 522 -2.86 -1.11 18.42
N ARG A 523 -2.55 -1.43 17.16
CA ARG A 523 -1.46 -2.32 16.76
C ARG A 523 -0.08 -1.78 17.14
N LYS A 524 0.14 -0.48 17.18
CA LYS A 524 1.42 0.07 17.65
C LYS A 524 1.64 -0.21 19.14
N LEU A 525 0.58 -0.09 19.93
CA LEU A 525 0.60 -0.28 21.38
C LEU A 525 0.58 -1.76 21.79
N TYR A 526 -0.29 -2.57 21.17
CA TYR A 526 -0.45 -3.99 21.46
C TYR A 526 0.87 -4.76 21.33
N TRP A 527 1.57 -4.55 20.23
CA TRP A 527 2.83 -5.22 19.93
C TRP A 527 4.02 -4.66 20.71
N LEU A 528 3.79 -3.77 21.69
CA LEU A 528 4.78 -3.32 22.66
C LEU A 528 4.43 -3.77 24.09
N GLY A 529 3.36 -4.57 24.26
CA GLY A 529 2.84 -4.99 25.57
C GLY A 529 1.79 -4.02 26.16
N HIS A 530 1.47 -2.92 25.48
CA HIS A 530 0.53 -1.93 26.01
C HIS A 530 -0.90 -2.25 25.60
N TYR A 531 -1.39 -3.43 26.00
CA TYR A 531 -2.72 -3.92 25.63
C TYR A 531 -3.85 -3.11 26.26
N GLU A 532 -3.70 -2.61 27.49
CA GLU A 532 -4.71 -1.74 28.13
C GLU A 532 -4.96 -0.48 27.30
N GLU A 533 -3.89 0.13 26.80
CA GLU A 533 -3.96 1.29 25.91
C GLU A 533 -4.46 0.95 24.49
N ALA A 534 -4.28 -0.29 24.03
CA ALA A 534 -4.70 -0.77 22.71
C ALA A 534 -6.17 -1.21 22.64
N ILE A 535 -6.71 -1.79 23.73
CA ILE A 535 -8.09 -2.30 23.81
C ILE A 535 -9.13 -1.29 23.28
N PRO A 536 -9.21 -0.03 23.76
CA PRO A 536 -10.26 0.88 23.30
C PRO A 536 -10.20 1.16 21.79
N LEU A 537 -9.00 1.14 21.20
CA LEU A 537 -8.80 1.32 19.77
C LEU A 537 -9.26 0.08 18.98
N TYR A 538 -8.95 -1.12 19.47
CA TYR A 538 -9.44 -2.35 18.85
C TYR A 538 -10.95 -2.54 19.02
N GLU A 539 -11.55 -2.13 20.13
CA GLU A 539 -13.01 -2.14 20.31
C GLU A 539 -13.70 -1.25 19.29
N ILE A 540 -13.13 -0.08 18.97
CA ILE A 540 -13.63 0.78 17.89
C ILE A 540 -13.51 0.08 16.54
N ALA A 541 -12.34 -0.47 16.21
CA ALA A 541 -12.15 -1.15 14.93
C ALA A 541 -13.10 -2.35 14.78
N ALA A 542 -13.27 -3.15 15.84
CA ALA A 542 -14.09 -4.36 15.85
C ALA A 542 -15.61 -4.09 15.78
N ARG A 543 -16.09 -2.96 16.31
CA ARG A 543 -17.54 -2.65 16.39
C ARG A 543 -18.11 -1.95 15.15
N LEU A 544 -17.25 -1.46 14.25
CA LEU A 544 -17.69 -0.73 13.05
C LEU A 544 -18.35 -1.64 12.00
N ASP A 545 -18.21 -2.97 12.11
CA ASP A 545 -18.85 -3.99 11.25
C ASP A 545 -18.73 -3.67 9.74
N THR A 546 -17.53 -3.25 9.32
CA THR A 546 -17.23 -2.88 7.93
C THR A 546 -16.96 -4.10 7.06
N GLY A 547 -16.70 -5.24 7.70
CA GLY A 547 -16.19 -6.44 7.06
C GLY A 547 -14.75 -6.30 6.57
N ALA A 548 -14.02 -5.25 6.98
CA ALA A 548 -12.61 -5.02 6.65
C ALA A 548 -11.69 -6.05 7.30
N GLU A 549 -10.48 -6.27 6.75
CA GLU A 549 -9.52 -7.23 7.32
C GLU A 549 -9.10 -6.84 8.75
N VAL A 550 -8.96 -5.53 8.98
CA VAL A 550 -8.57 -4.95 10.27
C VAL A 550 -9.60 -5.19 11.37
N GLU A 551 -10.88 -5.29 11.03
CA GLU A 551 -11.95 -5.58 11.97
C GLU A 551 -11.78 -6.98 12.55
N TYR A 552 -11.65 -7.99 11.69
CA TYR A 552 -11.41 -9.37 12.11
C TYR A 552 -10.10 -9.51 12.88
N THR A 553 -9.07 -8.75 12.48
CA THR A 553 -7.79 -8.75 13.17
C THR A 553 -7.90 -8.14 14.57
N ALA A 554 -8.64 -7.04 14.73
CA ALA A 554 -8.92 -6.43 16.03
C ALA A 554 -9.75 -7.35 16.93
N GLN A 555 -10.81 -7.99 16.39
CA GLN A 555 -11.61 -8.99 17.11
C GLN A 555 -10.75 -10.14 17.64
N LYS A 556 -9.84 -10.65 16.80
CA LYS A 556 -8.89 -11.69 17.17
C LYS A 556 -7.95 -11.24 18.30
N TYR A 557 -7.39 -10.03 18.23
CA TYR A 557 -6.48 -9.54 19.28
C TYR A 557 -7.21 -9.25 20.60
N LEU A 558 -8.43 -8.71 20.57
CA LEU A 558 -9.27 -8.60 21.77
C LEU A 558 -9.53 -9.98 22.38
N ALA A 559 -9.81 -10.97 21.54
CA ALA A 559 -10.01 -12.34 21.99
C ALA A 559 -8.74 -12.94 22.62
N PHE A 560 -7.54 -12.67 22.10
CA PHE A 560 -6.28 -13.07 22.75
C PHE A 560 -6.11 -12.39 24.11
N VAL A 561 -6.33 -11.08 24.21
CA VAL A 561 -6.24 -10.34 25.49
C VAL A 561 -7.21 -10.91 26.54
N HIS A 562 -8.39 -11.35 26.11
CA HIS A 562 -9.38 -11.98 27.00
C HIS A 562 -9.24 -13.50 27.15
N SER A 563 -8.21 -14.11 26.54
CA SER A 563 -8.05 -15.57 26.47
C SER A 563 -9.29 -16.32 25.93
N ASP A 564 -10.08 -15.68 25.07
CA ASP A 564 -11.23 -16.29 24.38
C ASP A 564 -10.81 -16.88 23.03
N TYR A 565 -10.11 -18.00 23.08
CA TYR A 565 -9.62 -18.68 21.88
C TYR A 565 -10.75 -19.17 20.95
N SER A 566 -11.99 -19.31 21.47
CA SER A 566 -13.17 -19.64 20.65
C SER A 566 -13.63 -18.47 19.80
N ALA A 567 -13.55 -17.23 20.32
CA ALA A 567 -13.78 -16.04 19.51
C ALA A 567 -12.62 -15.80 18.53
N ALA A 568 -11.37 -16.01 18.97
CA ALA A 568 -10.18 -15.81 18.15
C ALA A 568 -10.18 -16.71 16.90
N ILE A 569 -10.55 -17.99 17.04
CA ILE A 569 -10.60 -18.92 15.89
C ILE A 569 -11.63 -18.50 14.85
N VAL A 570 -12.80 -18.01 15.28
CA VAL A 570 -13.86 -17.54 14.37
C VAL A 570 -13.41 -16.29 13.63
N ALA A 571 -12.82 -15.33 14.32
CA ALA A 571 -12.30 -14.09 13.73
C ALA A 571 -11.18 -14.39 12.72
N ALA A 572 -10.20 -15.23 13.09
CA ALA A 572 -9.10 -15.63 12.22
C ALA A 572 -9.60 -16.38 10.97
N TYR A 573 -10.56 -17.32 11.12
CA TYR A 573 -11.14 -18.02 9.98
C TYR A 573 -11.88 -17.08 9.01
N ARG A 574 -12.66 -16.12 9.54
CA ARG A 574 -13.35 -15.12 8.71
C ARG A 574 -12.36 -14.24 7.95
N GLN A 575 -11.32 -13.76 8.62
CA GLN A 575 -10.22 -13.01 8.01
C GLN A 575 -9.61 -13.81 6.86
N ALA A 576 -9.18 -15.04 7.16
CA ALA A 576 -8.50 -15.93 6.23
C ALA A 576 -9.35 -16.23 4.99
N LYS A 577 -10.61 -16.60 5.17
CA LYS A 577 -11.52 -16.97 4.08
C LYS A 577 -11.88 -15.78 3.19
N ARG A 578 -12.17 -14.62 3.78
CA ARG A 578 -12.61 -13.43 3.03
C ARG A 578 -11.46 -12.82 2.22
N TYR A 579 -10.32 -12.62 2.87
CA TYR A 579 -9.18 -11.91 2.31
C TYR A 579 -8.12 -12.81 1.68
N ASN A 580 -8.21 -14.14 1.86
CA ASN A 580 -7.15 -15.07 1.50
C ASN A 580 -5.81 -14.64 2.14
N SER A 581 -5.86 -14.26 3.43
CA SER A 581 -4.74 -13.68 4.17
C SER A 581 -3.83 -14.76 4.75
N PRO A 582 -2.51 -14.77 4.45
CA PRO A 582 -1.59 -15.77 5.01
C PRO A 582 -1.48 -15.66 6.54
N ASP A 583 -1.57 -14.45 7.10
CA ASP A 583 -1.57 -14.23 8.55
C ASP A 583 -2.89 -14.69 9.18
N GLY A 584 -4.02 -14.47 8.51
CA GLY A 584 -5.31 -15.03 8.94
C GLY A 584 -5.30 -16.56 8.99
N TYR A 585 -4.75 -17.21 7.96
CA TYR A 585 -4.59 -18.67 7.95
C TYR A 585 -3.58 -19.15 8.99
N ARG A 586 -2.43 -18.47 9.15
CA ARG A 586 -1.47 -18.76 10.23
C ARG A 586 -2.18 -18.81 11.57
N ASP A 587 -2.92 -17.76 11.91
CA ASP A 587 -3.54 -17.65 13.23
C ASP A 587 -4.64 -18.69 13.42
N TYR A 588 -5.48 -18.91 12.40
CA TYR A 588 -6.52 -19.94 12.44
C TYR A 588 -5.92 -21.34 12.68
N LEU A 589 -4.91 -21.71 11.88
CA LEU A 589 -4.26 -23.01 12.00
C LEU A 589 -3.49 -23.14 13.31
N THR A 590 -2.85 -22.07 13.79
CA THR A 590 -2.15 -22.05 15.09
C THR A 590 -3.14 -22.28 16.24
N ILE A 591 -4.29 -21.62 16.24
CA ILE A 591 -5.30 -21.81 17.30
C ILE A 591 -5.87 -23.24 17.27
N LEU A 592 -6.00 -23.86 16.09
CA LEU A 592 -6.33 -25.29 15.99
C LEU A 592 -5.25 -26.17 16.63
N GLN A 593 -3.97 -25.88 16.42
CA GLN A 593 -2.87 -26.59 17.09
C GLN A 593 -2.97 -26.44 18.62
N LEU A 594 -3.18 -25.21 19.11
CA LEU A 594 -3.35 -24.91 20.53
C LEU A 594 -4.56 -25.66 21.13
N ALA A 595 -5.63 -25.84 20.37
CA ALA A 595 -6.82 -26.60 20.79
C ALA A 595 -6.62 -28.14 20.74
N GLY A 596 -5.44 -28.62 20.36
CA GLY A 596 -5.13 -30.05 20.19
C GLY A 596 -5.69 -30.67 18.91
N LEU A 597 -6.11 -29.86 17.93
CA LEU A 597 -6.65 -30.30 16.64
C LEU A 597 -5.56 -30.38 15.56
N HIS A 598 -4.45 -31.06 15.90
CA HIS A 598 -3.21 -31.07 15.11
C HIS A 598 -3.39 -31.55 13.67
N GLU A 599 -4.12 -32.66 13.48
CA GLU A 599 -4.36 -33.26 12.15
C GLU A 599 -5.14 -32.33 11.23
N ALA A 600 -6.17 -31.67 11.75
CA ALA A 600 -6.98 -30.71 11.00
C ALA A 600 -6.15 -29.47 10.60
N ALA A 601 -5.31 -28.98 11.51
CA ALA A 601 -4.42 -27.85 11.26
C ALA A 601 -3.34 -28.21 10.22
N GLU A 602 -2.71 -29.39 10.30
CA GLU A 602 -1.68 -29.82 9.35
C GLU A 602 -2.28 -30.08 7.95
N THR A 603 -3.45 -30.71 7.88
CA THR A 603 -4.18 -30.91 6.62
C THR A 603 -4.57 -29.57 5.98
N GLY A 604 -5.09 -28.64 6.80
CA GLY A 604 -5.39 -27.27 6.36
C GLY A 604 -4.15 -26.56 5.84
N PHE A 605 -3.01 -26.68 6.54
CA PHE A 605 -1.73 -26.13 6.10
C PHE A 605 -1.34 -26.68 4.72
N GLN A 606 -1.38 -28.00 4.52
CA GLN A 606 -0.97 -28.63 3.25
C GLN A 606 -1.81 -28.17 2.05
N GLU A 607 -3.11 -27.95 2.24
CA GLU A 607 -4.01 -27.43 1.21
C GLU A 607 -3.73 -25.97 0.85
N ILE A 608 -3.27 -25.18 1.83
CA ILE A 608 -3.17 -23.73 1.72
C ILE A 608 -1.74 -23.27 1.38
N ALA A 609 -0.72 -23.95 1.88
CA ALA A 609 0.68 -23.60 1.67
C ALA A 609 1.08 -23.41 0.19
N PRO A 610 0.59 -24.25 -0.77
CA PRO A 610 0.87 -24.04 -2.20
C PRO A 610 0.35 -22.72 -2.78
N ARG A 611 -0.52 -22.00 -2.06
CA ARG A 611 -1.11 -20.72 -2.49
C ARG A 611 -0.25 -19.52 -2.11
N PHE A 612 0.66 -19.68 -1.15
CA PHE A 612 1.43 -18.58 -0.57
C PHE A 612 2.92 -18.78 -0.75
N ASN A 613 3.62 -17.65 -0.83
CA ASN A 613 5.04 -17.55 -0.64
C ASN A 613 5.25 -16.58 0.54
N SER A 614 4.74 -16.95 1.73
CA SER A 614 4.95 -16.20 2.98
C SER A 614 5.47 -17.12 4.11
N PRO A 615 6.57 -16.75 4.81
CA PRO A 615 7.07 -17.50 5.97
C PRO A 615 6.08 -17.52 7.12
N SER A 616 5.23 -16.50 7.26
CA SER A 616 4.28 -16.39 8.37
C SER A 616 3.38 -17.63 8.48
N LEU A 617 2.94 -18.20 7.36
CA LEU A 617 2.07 -19.38 7.38
C LEU A 617 2.76 -20.59 8.00
N TRP A 618 4.07 -20.73 7.82
CA TRP A 618 4.87 -21.84 8.35
C TRP A 618 4.97 -21.83 9.88
N ALA A 619 4.74 -20.67 10.52
CA ALA A 619 4.69 -20.57 11.97
C ALA A 619 3.57 -21.44 12.58
N SER A 620 2.45 -21.69 11.88
CA SER A 620 1.41 -22.57 12.41
C SER A 620 1.85 -24.04 12.45
N LEU A 621 2.60 -24.48 11.44
CA LEU A 621 3.20 -25.81 11.43
C LEU A 621 4.28 -25.92 12.52
N PHE A 622 5.04 -24.84 12.72
CA PHE A 622 6.08 -24.77 13.73
C PHE A 622 5.55 -25.09 15.13
N VAL A 623 4.46 -24.42 15.50
CA VAL A 623 3.81 -24.61 16.81
C VAL A 623 3.31 -26.05 16.96
N GLY A 624 2.57 -26.55 15.97
CA GLY A 624 2.00 -27.90 16.02
C GLY A 624 3.04 -28.99 16.20
N GLN A 625 4.08 -28.99 15.38
CA GLN A 625 5.12 -30.01 15.43
C GLN A 625 5.91 -29.96 16.75
N ARG A 626 6.04 -28.79 17.38
CA ARG A 626 6.64 -28.66 18.71
C ARG A 626 5.79 -29.25 19.83
N MET A 627 4.49 -28.96 19.82
CA MET A 627 3.52 -29.54 20.75
C MET A 627 3.47 -31.06 20.66
N GLU A 628 3.56 -31.60 19.43
CA GLU A 628 3.64 -33.04 19.15
C GLU A 628 5.00 -33.66 19.50
N LYS A 629 5.97 -32.87 19.95
CA LYS A 629 7.35 -33.30 20.28
C LYS A 629 8.05 -33.97 19.08
N LYS A 630 7.77 -33.50 17.86
CA LYS A 630 8.45 -34.02 16.67
C LYS A 630 9.94 -33.66 16.77
N SER A 631 10.79 -34.65 16.51
CA SER A 631 12.24 -34.47 16.44
C SER A 631 12.63 -33.72 15.17
N PHE A 632 13.84 -33.15 15.15
CA PHE A 632 14.36 -32.48 13.96
C PHE A 632 14.36 -33.40 12.74
N ASP A 633 14.68 -34.69 12.89
CA ASP A 633 14.65 -35.65 11.77
C ASP A 633 13.24 -35.91 11.25
N GLN A 634 12.22 -35.95 12.12
CA GLN A 634 10.82 -36.07 11.70
C GLN A 634 10.39 -34.82 10.93
N MET A 635 10.71 -33.62 11.43
CA MET A 635 10.41 -32.35 10.75
C MET A 635 11.14 -32.25 9.41
N ARG A 636 12.42 -32.61 9.36
CA ARG A 636 13.23 -32.66 8.14
C ARG A 636 12.66 -33.63 7.13
N LYS A 637 12.24 -34.82 7.56
CA LYS A 637 11.60 -35.80 6.67
C LYS A 637 10.33 -35.21 6.08
N TRP A 638 9.47 -34.62 6.90
CA TRP A 638 8.24 -33.97 6.47
C TRP A 638 8.53 -32.88 5.41
N VAL A 639 9.53 -32.03 5.65
CA VAL A 639 9.93 -31.00 4.68
C VAL A 639 10.45 -31.63 3.40
N GLY A 640 11.24 -32.71 3.48
CA GLY A 640 11.66 -33.47 2.30
C GLY A 640 10.48 -33.97 1.46
N ASP A 641 9.47 -34.56 2.11
CA ASP A 641 8.25 -35.03 1.45
C ASP A 641 7.47 -33.86 0.81
N TYR A 642 7.42 -32.70 1.47
CA TYR A 642 6.82 -31.48 0.93
C TYR A 642 7.58 -30.95 -0.29
N LEU A 643 8.92 -30.88 -0.22
CA LEU A 643 9.78 -30.37 -1.29
C LEU A 643 9.66 -31.17 -2.60
N ILE A 644 9.40 -32.48 -2.51
CA ILE A 644 9.15 -33.34 -3.68
C ILE A 644 7.93 -32.85 -4.48
N ASN A 645 6.93 -32.28 -3.80
CA ASN A 645 5.68 -31.85 -4.41
C ASN A 645 5.62 -30.33 -4.66
N ALA A 646 6.52 -29.55 -4.04
CA ALA A 646 6.56 -28.11 -4.18
C ALA A 646 7.16 -27.71 -5.53
N ASN A 647 6.33 -27.13 -6.40
CA ASN A 647 6.74 -26.65 -7.73
C ASN A 647 7.29 -25.21 -7.72
N ASP A 648 7.16 -24.48 -6.60
CA ASP A 648 7.61 -23.10 -6.45
C ASP A 648 8.87 -23.00 -5.58
N VAL A 649 9.89 -22.31 -6.08
CA VAL A 649 11.19 -22.16 -5.38
C VAL A 649 11.07 -21.28 -4.12
N GLY A 650 10.12 -20.35 -4.09
CA GLY A 650 9.82 -19.57 -2.89
C GLY A 650 9.31 -20.46 -1.76
N GLN A 651 8.38 -21.37 -2.07
CA GLN A 651 7.88 -22.38 -1.13
C GLN A 651 8.99 -23.33 -0.66
N GLN A 652 9.86 -23.78 -1.57
CA GLN A 652 10.99 -24.63 -1.21
C GLN A 652 11.92 -23.92 -0.22
N ARG A 653 12.24 -22.64 -0.48
CA ARG A 653 13.04 -21.81 0.43
C ARG A 653 12.37 -21.64 1.79
N GLN A 654 11.06 -21.42 1.84
CA GLN A 654 10.35 -21.29 3.11
C GLN A 654 10.35 -22.56 3.93
N ALA A 655 10.22 -23.72 3.28
CA ALA A 655 10.29 -24.99 3.97
C ALA A 655 11.69 -25.24 4.60
N ILE A 656 12.75 -24.75 3.95
CA ILE A 656 14.11 -24.78 4.51
C ILE A 656 14.26 -23.74 5.64
N TYR A 657 13.73 -22.54 5.43
CA TYR A 657 13.71 -21.47 6.41
C TYR A 657 13.03 -21.89 7.72
N TYR A 658 11.92 -22.60 7.59
CA TYR A 658 11.20 -23.24 8.68
C TYR A 658 12.10 -24.18 9.52
N LEU A 659 12.94 -25.01 8.89
CA LEU A 659 13.85 -25.90 9.63
C LEU A 659 14.94 -25.13 10.37
N MET A 660 15.42 -24.02 9.81
CA MET A 660 16.34 -23.14 10.52
C MET A 660 15.67 -22.48 11.71
N HIS A 661 14.46 -21.92 11.55
CA HIS A 661 13.65 -21.38 12.63
C HIS A 661 13.49 -22.40 13.77
N GLN A 662 13.16 -23.66 13.43
CA GLN A 662 13.09 -24.76 14.38
C GLN A 662 14.39 -25.03 15.13
N SER A 663 15.53 -24.70 14.53
CA SER A 663 16.86 -24.95 15.08
C SER A 663 17.38 -23.80 15.93
N VAL A 664 17.01 -22.55 15.64
CA VAL A 664 17.53 -21.36 16.33
C VAL A 664 16.68 -20.91 17.51
N MET A 665 15.35 -21.14 17.47
CA MET A 665 14.44 -20.70 18.53
C MET A 665 14.32 -21.76 19.62
N ASP A 666 15.07 -21.65 20.71
CA ASP A 666 14.87 -22.40 21.97
C ASP A 666 14.92 -23.95 21.88
N ARG A 667 15.57 -24.56 20.88
CA ARG A 667 15.80 -26.02 20.79
C ARG A 667 17.26 -26.45 20.58
N GLY A 668 18.19 -25.50 20.73
CA GLY A 668 19.64 -25.68 20.60
C GLY A 668 20.09 -26.07 19.17
N PRO A 669 20.92 -25.26 18.50
CA PRO A 669 21.41 -25.64 17.17
C PRO A 669 22.49 -26.74 17.25
N SER A 670 22.78 -27.42 16.13
CA SER A 670 23.89 -28.39 16.06
C SER A 670 24.46 -28.51 14.65
N MET A 671 25.73 -28.90 14.54
CA MET A 671 26.39 -29.07 13.24
C MET A 671 25.74 -30.16 12.37
N ALA A 672 25.10 -31.16 12.98
CA ALA A 672 24.31 -32.14 12.25
C ALA A 672 23.07 -31.50 11.60
N LYS A 673 22.38 -30.59 12.30
CA LYS A 673 21.25 -29.81 11.76
C LYS A 673 21.72 -28.88 10.63
N VAL A 674 22.86 -28.18 10.82
CA VAL A 674 23.49 -27.34 9.79
C VAL A 674 23.74 -28.14 8.52
N ALA A 675 24.45 -29.27 8.63
CA ALA A 675 24.78 -30.09 7.48
C ALA A 675 23.53 -30.68 6.78
N ALA A 676 22.48 -30.98 7.55
CA ALA A 676 21.21 -31.46 7.00
C ALA A 676 20.48 -30.37 6.21
N ILE A 677 20.41 -29.14 6.73
CA ILE A 677 19.79 -28.00 6.05
C ILE A 677 20.59 -27.61 4.80
N ALA A 678 21.93 -27.56 4.89
CA ALA A 678 22.80 -27.28 3.75
C ALA A 678 22.54 -28.24 2.58
N ARG A 679 22.44 -29.55 2.85
CA ARG A 679 22.11 -30.55 1.80
C ARG A 679 20.74 -30.33 1.15
N MET A 680 19.76 -29.82 1.91
CA MET A 680 18.44 -29.49 1.36
C MET A 680 18.51 -28.22 0.51
N GLU A 681 19.28 -27.23 0.94
CA GLU A 681 19.53 -25.99 0.18
C GLU A 681 20.24 -26.30 -1.15
N GLU A 682 21.23 -27.20 -1.13
CA GLU A 682 21.93 -27.71 -2.32
C GLU A 682 21.01 -28.43 -3.32
N SER A 683 19.89 -28.99 -2.86
CA SER A 683 18.93 -29.69 -3.72
C SER A 683 18.01 -28.74 -4.51
N ILE A 684 17.97 -27.44 -4.14
CA ILE A 684 17.19 -26.44 -4.87
C ILE A 684 17.92 -26.08 -6.18
N PRO A 685 17.27 -26.17 -7.36
CA PRO A 685 17.90 -25.87 -8.64
C PRO A 685 18.49 -24.45 -8.72
N LEU A 686 19.77 -24.36 -9.08
CA LEU A 686 20.53 -23.09 -9.20
C LEU A 686 19.96 -22.08 -10.17
N SER A 687 19.37 -22.56 -11.28
CA SER A 687 18.77 -21.71 -12.31
C SER A 687 17.65 -20.84 -11.73
N ALA A 688 16.95 -21.31 -10.70
CA ALA A 688 15.92 -20.56 -10.00
C ALA A 688 16.48 -19.49 -9.04
N ILE A 689 17.66 -19.74 -8.45
CA ILE A 689 18.33 -18.83 -7.50
C ILE A 689 19.06 -17.70 -8.22
N GLN A 690 19.84 -18.03 -9.25
CA GLN A 690 20.66 -17.07 -9.99
C GLN A 690 19.81 -16.06 -10.78
N PHE A 691 18.60 -16.44 -11.18
CA PHE A 691 17.73 -15.59 -11.96
C PHE A 691 17.13 -14.42 -11.14
N GLN A 692 16.71 -14.67 -9.89
CA GLN A 692 16.25 -13.61 -8.99
C GLN A 692 17.38 -12.62 -8.65
N GLU A 693 18.61 -13.11 -8.44
CA GLU A 693 19.76 -12.25 -8.16
C GLU A 693 20.20 -11.45 -9.39
N LYS A 694 20.25 -12.06 -10.59
CA LYS A 694 20.55 -11.33 -11.84
C LYS A 694 19.52 -10.23 -12.14
N ALA A 695 18.24 -10.50 -11.91
CA ALA A 695 17.18 -9.49 -12.10
C ALA A 695 17.25 -8.35 -11.09
N MET A 696 17.80 -8.58 -9.89
CA MET A 696 17.99 -7.53 -8.87
C MET A 696 19.26 -6.71 -9.14
N ILE A 697 20.36 -7.37 -9.54
CA ILE A 697 21.63 -6.71 -9.89
C ILE A 697 21.49 -5.91 -11.19
N GLY A 698 20.76 -6.42 -12.18
CA GLY A 698 20.44 -5.68 -13.41
C GLY A 698 19.70 -4.37 -13.13
N ARG A 699 18.73 -4.38 -12.20
CA ARG A 699 17.96 -3.19 -11.77
C ARG A 699 18.83 -2.13 -11.09
N LEU A 700 19.81 -2.54 -10.29
CA LEU A 700 20.77 -1.62 -9.67
C LEU A 700 21.72 -0.98 -10.70
N HIS A 701 22.12 -1.71 -11.75
CA HIS A 701 22.95 -1.16 -12.82
C HIS A 701 22.19 -0.21 -13.75
N GLU A 702 20.91 -0.49 -14.04
CA GLU A 702 20.08 0.35 -14.92
C GLU A 702 19.61 1.65 -14.27
N HIS A 703 19.43 1.70 -12.94
CA HIS A 703 19.05 2.94 -12.24
C HIS A 703 20.23 3.86 -11.89
N PHE A 704 21.47 3.38 -12.03
CA PHE A 704 22.68 4.19 -11.78
C PHE A 704 23.72 4.05 -12.92
N PRO A 705 23.35 4.33 -14.19
CA PRO A 705 24.30 4.24 -15.30
C PRO A 705 25.38 5.32 -15.12
N GLY A 706 26.62 4.89 -14.86
CA GLY A 706 27.78 5.79 -14.72
C GLY A 706 28.22 6.07 -13.28
N ARG A 707 27.51 5.57 -12.26
CA ARG A 707 28.10 5.31 -10.95
C ARG A 707 28.41 3.83 -10.87
N THR A 708 29.54 3.42 -11.45
CA THR A 708 30.35 2.46 -10.69
C THR A 708 30.53 3.15 -9.35
N ALA A 709 29.90 2.66 -8.28
CA ALA A 709 30.14 3.24 -6.96
C ALA A 709 31.67 3.34 -6.85
N PRO A 710 32.26 4.54 -6.82
CA PRO A 710 33.70 4.63 -6.67
C PRO A 710 33.92 4.00 -5.31
N CYS A 711 34.58 2.85 -5.30
CA CYS A 711 35.02 2.20 -4.08
C CYS A 711 35.95 3.21 -3.42
N VAL A 712 35.38 4.08 -2.57
CA VAL A 712 36.14 5.10 -1.86
C VAL A 712 37.08 4.31 -0.94
N ALA A 713 38.38 4.50 -1.17
CA ALA A 713 39.44 3.90 -0.39
C ALA A 713 39.20 4.22 1.10
N GLY A 714 38.82 3.20 1.86
CA GLY A 714 38.46 3.32 3.27
C GLY A 714 37.42 2.30 3.75
N ASN A 715 36.61 1.74 2.85
CA ASN A 715 35.66 0.68 3.21
C ASN A 715 36.24 -0.72 2.96
N VAL A 716 36.15 -1.55 4.00
CA VAL A 716 36.54 -2.95 4.03
C VAL A 716 35.64 -3.73 3.05
N HIS A 717 36.24 -4.21 1.95
CA HIS A 717 35.77 -5.23 0.97
C HIS A 717 34.90 -4.82 -0.23
N CYS A 718 35.54 -4.82 -1.41
CA CYS A 718 34.92 -5.09 -2.71
C CYS A 718 35.91 -5.89 -3.58
N THR A 719 36.00 -7.21 -3.38
CA THR A 719 36.68 -8.11 -4.32
C THR A 719 35.70 -8.60 -5.39
N PRO A 720 36.14 -8.88 -6.63
CA PRO A 720 35.28 -9.47 -7.66
C PRO A 720 34.64 -10.76 -7.15
N ARG A 721 33.36 -10.99 -7.47
CA ARG A 721 32.64 -12.23 -7.12
C ARG A 721 33.33 -13.44 -7.76
N THR A 722 34.12 -14.17 -6.97
CA THR A 722 34.72 -15.46 -7.34
C THR A 722 33.65 -16.56 -7.34
N ALA A 723 33.95 -17.73 -7.91
CA ALA A 723 33.11 -18.93 -7.78
C ALA A 723 32.78 -19.29 -6.32
N GLU A 724 33.64 -18.88 -5.39
CA GLU A 724 33.45 -18.98 -3.94
C GLU A 724 32.26 -18.15 -3.47
N SER A 725 32.13 -16.89 -3.88
CA SER A 725 30.99 -16.04 -3.53
C SER A 725 29.64 -16.60 -4.03
N ALA A 726 29.64 -17.32 -5.17
CA ALA A 726 28.45 -18.00 -5.69
C ALA A 726 28.10 -19.28 -4.92
N ARG A 727 29.05 -19.87 -4.19
CA ARG A 727 28.79 -20.97 -3.25
C ARG A 727 28.14 -20.42 -1.98
N TYR A 728 28.68 -19.35 -1.39
CA TYR A 728 28.09 -18.73 -0.20
C TYR A 728 26.72 -18.07 -0.46
N ALA A 729 26.42 -17.67 -1.70
CA ALA A 729 25.08 -17.22 -2.07
C ALA A 729 24.01 -18.32 -1.99
N ARG A 730 24.40 -19.61 -2.05
CA ARG A 730 23.49 -20.76 -1.88
C ARG A 730 23.22 -21.08 -0.42
N ASP A 731 24.20 -20.84 0.46
CA ASP A 731 24.15 -21.25 1.86
C ASP A 731 23.60 -20.11 2.74
N ARG A 732 22.50 -19.46 2.33
CA ARG A 732 21.97 -18.32 3.11
C ARG A 732 21.45 -18.78 4.46
N VAL A 733 20.63 -19.83 4.45
CA VAL A 733 20.02 -20.35 5.66
C VAL A 733 21.05 -21.17 6.44
N ALA A 734 21.79 -22.03 5.75
CA ALA A 734 22.83 -22.84 6.36
C ALA A 734 23.99 -22.01 6.94
N GLY A 735 24.41 -20.93 6.27
CA GLY A 735 25.52 -20.07 6.68
C GLY A 735 25.22 -19.29 7.97
N PHE A 736 24.03 -18.68 8.07
CA PHE A 736 23.60 -18.07 9.33
C PHE A 736 23.54 -19.11 10.46
N LEU A 737 22.88 -20.25 10.20
CA LEU A 737 22.74 -21.31 11.20
C LEU A 737 24.11 -21.86 11.64
N TYR A 738 25.08 -21.97 10.73
CA TYR A 738 26.45 -22.38 11.05
C TYR A 738 27.12 -21.41 12.01
N ALA A 739 27.11 -20.11 11.68
CA ALA A 739 27.70 -19.07 12.52
C ALA A 739 27.04 -18.99 13.90
N TYR A 740 25.70 -19.07 13.94
CA TYR A 740 24.92 -19.11 15.18
C TYR A 740 25.17 -20.40 15.99
N THR A 741 25.34 -21.55 15.34
CA THR A 741 25.69 -22.80 16.03
C THR A 741 27.05 -22.68 16.73
N LEU A 742 28.04 -22.07 16.07
CA LEU A 742 29.35 -21.82 16.68
C LEU A 742 29.25 -20.87 17.87
N LEU A 743 28.39 -19.85 17.78
CA LEU A 743 28.12 -18.91 18.87
C LEU A 743 27.59 -19.65 20.10
N GLU A 744 26.52 -20.44 19.93
CA GLU A 744 25.87 -21.20 21.01
C GLU A 744 26.78 -22.29 21.61
N GLN A 745 27.79 -22.75 20.86
CA GLN A 745 28.81 -23.69 21.34
C GLN A 745 30.00 -23.02 22.06
N GLY A 746 29.99 -21.68 22.17
CA GLY A 746 31.07 -20.92 22.77
C GLY A 746 32.34 -20.79 21.89
N ASN A 747 32.25 -21.13 20.60
CA ASN A 747 33.36 -20.97 19.66
C ASN A 747 33.30 -19.58 19.00
N TYR A 748 33.53 -18.55 19.80
CA TYR A 748 33.24 -17.16 19.44
C TYR A 748 34.10 -16.63 18.28
N GLY A 749 35.39 -16.98 18.21
CA GLY A 749 36.27 -16.57 17.11
C GLY A 749 35.80 -17.13 15.76
N ALA A 750 35.55 -18.44 15.70
CA ALA A 750 35.05 -19.06 14.47
C ALA A 750 33.62 -18.59 14.12
N SER A 751 32.79 -18.33 15.14
CA SER A 751 31.47 -17.73 14.94
C SER A 751 31.56 -16.35 14.31
N LEU A 752 32.44 -15.49 14.81
CA LEU A 752 32.69 -14.16 14.27
C LEU A 752 33.13 -14.23 12.81
N ASP A 753 34.12 -15.07 12.50
CA ASP A 753 34.59 -15.27 11.13
C ASP A 753 33.46 -15.76 10.20
N ALA A 754 32.64 -16.70 10.67
CA ALA A 754 31.52 -17.23 9.92
C ALA A 754 30.43 -16.17 9.68
N PHE A 755 30.11 -15.33 10.68
CA PHE A 755 29.17 -14.22 10.50
C PHE A 755 29.72 -13.17 9.53
N LEU A 756 30.99 -12.77 9.64
CA LEU A 756 31.62 -11.82 8.72
C LEU A 756 31.67 -12.39 7.29
N GLN A 757 31.87 -13.69 7.14
CA GLN A 757 31.81 -14.35 5.84
C GLN A 757 30.39 -14.39 5.27
N TYR A 758 29.39 -14.71 6.10
CA TYR A 758 27.98 -14.66 5.75
C TYR A 758 27.58 -13.26 5.25
N ASP A 759 28.02 -12.23 5.96
CA ASP A 759 27.82 -10.80 5.66
C ASP A 759 28.43 -10.42 4.30
N ARG A 760 29.67 -10.85 4.01
CA ARG A 760 30.34 -10.61 2.71
C ARG A 760 29.64 -11.27 1.53
N ALA A 761 29.07 -12.46 1.73
CA ALA A 761 28.43 -13.25 0.67
C ALA A 761 27.08 -12.68 0.22
N GLN A 762 26.42 -11.97 1.13
CA GLN A 762 25.13 -11.33 0.91
C GLN A 762 25.35 -9.82 0.88
N PRO A 763 25.76 -9.22 -0.26
CA PRO A 763 26.12 -7.81 -0.30
C PRO A 763 25.00 -6.99 0.30
N LEU A 764 25.41 -6.34 1.38
CA LEU A 764 24.70 -5.73 2.48
C LEU A 764 23.93 -4.47 2.09
N TYR A 765 23.61 -4.32 0.81
CA TYR A 765 23.18 -3.07 0.23
C TYR A 765 21.98 -3.34 -0.68
N GLY A 766 20.82 -3.44 -0.06
CA GLY A 766 19.55 -3.50 -0.76
C GLY A 766 18.39 -3.89 0.15
N SER A 767 17.78 -2.89 0.80
CA SER A 767 16.54 -2.95 1.62
C SER A 767 16.61 -3.79 2.90
N ASP A 768 16.48 -3.14 4.07
CA ASP A 768 16.08 -3.60 5.43
C ASP A 768 16.62 -4.92 6.02
N ARG A 769 17.41 -5.70 5.28
CA ARG A 769 17.83 -7.07 5.63
C ARG A 769 19.26 -7.17 6.14
N VAL A 770 19.97 -6.04 6.16
CA VAL A 770 21.38 -5.88 6.53
C VAL A 770 21.63 -6.15 8.01
N ALA A 771 20.59 -6.01 8.84
CA ALA A 771 20.79 -5.79 10.25
C ALA A 771 20.55 -7.04 11.14
N MET A 772 20.10 -8.15 10.53
CA MET A 772 19.56 -9.31 11.25
C MET A 772 20.61 -10.15 12.03
N SER A 773 21.91 -9.90 11.83
CA SER A 773 23.00 -10.62 12.53
C SER A 773 23.86 -9.71 13.40
N LEU A 774 23.69 -8.38 13.35
CA LEU A 774 24.65 -7.43 13.92
C LEU A 774 24.83 -7.59 15.43
N ALA A 775 23.75 -7.86 16.17
CA ALA A 775 23.83 -8.10 17.60
C ALA A 775 24.65 -9.38 17.90
N TYR A 776 24.46 -10.45 17.12
CA TYR A 776 25.25 -11.68 17.25
C TYR A 776 26.72 -11.49 16.84
N VAL A 777 27.02 -10.67 15.83
CA VAL A 777 28.40 -10.28 15.48
C VAL A 777 29.06 -9.55 16.64
N ALA A 778 28.35 -8.60 17.26
CA ALA A 778 28.86 -7.88 18.43
C ALA A 778 29.08 -8.82 19.64
N ILE A 779 28.18 -9.79 19.86
CA ILE A 779 28.35 -10.79 20.92
C ILE A 779 29.59 -11.64 20.65
N ALA A 780 29.73 -12.17 19.43
CA ALA A 780 30.87 -12.99 19.02
C ALA A 780 32.19 -12.20 19.14
N ALA A 781 32.22 -10.93 18.71
CA ALA A 781 33.39 -10.07 18.83
C ALA A 781 33.75 -9.72 20.29
N SER A 782 32.75 -9.45 21.14
CA SER A 782 32.97 -9.21 22.58
C SER A 782 33.59 -10.44 23.26
N GLU A 783 33.03 -11.62 23.01
CA GLU A 783 33.50 -12.85 23.65
C GLU A 783 34.82 -13.37 23.05
N ALA A 784 35.07 -13.13 21.76
CA ALA A 784 36.36 -13.39 21.11
C ALA A 784 37.46 -12.37 21.48
N ARG A 785 37.10 -11.28 22.19
CA ARG A 785 38.00 -10.17 22.57
C ARG A 785 38.60 -9.46 21.34
N GLU A 786 37.74 -9.12 20.39
CA GLU A 786 38.07 -8.41 19.15
C GLU A 786 37.59 -6.93 19.21
N PRO A 787 38.25 -6.05 20.00
CA PRO A 787 37.77 -4.70 20.25
C PRO A 787 37.76 -3.82 19.00
N GLU A 788 38.58 -4.12 17.99
CA GLU A 788 38.63 -3.40 16.72
C GLU A 788 37.33 -3.57 15.93
N ILE A 789 36.75 -4.78 15.95
CA ILE A 789 35.46 -5.05 15.29
C ILE A 789 34.33 -4.30 16.01
N LEU A 790 34.32 -4.31 17.35
CA LEU A 790 33.33 -3.54 18.13
C LEU A 790 33.45 -2.03 17.89
N ALA A 791 34.67 -1.51 17.74
CA ALA A 791 34.90 -0.11 17.38
C ALA A 791 34.42 0.20 15.95
N GLY A 792 34.64 -0.72 15.00
CA GLY A 792 34.13 -0.63 13.63
C GLY A 792 32.61 -0.61 13.58
N LEU A 793 31.94 -1.51 14.31
CA LEU A 793 30.48 -1.54 14.42
C LEU A 793 29.92 -0.25 15.03
N SER A 794 30.54 0.25 16.11
CA SER A 794 30.15 1.54 16.72
C SER A 794 30.26 2.68 15.70
N THR A 795 31.36 2.75 14.96
CA THR A 795 31.61 3.79 13.95
C THR A 795 30.59 3.72 12.81
N MET A 796 30.26 2.51 12.34
CA MET A 796 29.23 2.29 11.33
C MET A 796 27.86 2.78 11.83
N LEU A 797 27.48 2.43 13.06
CA LEU A 797 26.21 2.81 13.67
C LEU A 797 26.08 4.31 13.92
N ASP A 798 27.19 5.00 14.20
CA ASP A 798 27.24 6.46 14.36
C ASP A 798 27.34 7.20 13.01
N GLY A 799 27.74 6.49 11.96
CA GLY A 799 27.95 7.02 10.62
C GLY A 799 26.67 7.24 9.81
N LYS A 800 26.84 7.58 8.53
CA LYS A 800 25.70 7.73 7.60
C LYS A 800 24.98 6.40 7.37
N ASP A 801 25.72 5.29 7.40
CA ASP A 801 25.21 3.93 7.17
C ASP A 801 24.35 3.45 8.34
N GLY A 802 24.67 3.86 9.57
CA GLY A 802 23.83 3.63 10.75
C GLY A 802 22.40 4.17 10.63
N ARG A 803 22.16 5.17 9.78
CA ARG A 803 20.79 5.66 9.49
C ARG A 803 19.98 4.73 8.58
N GLN A 804 20.65 3.84 7.84
CA GLN A 804 20.02 2.81 7.02
C GLN A 804 19.80 1.51 7.80
N ILE A 805 20.54 1.31 8.88
CA ILE A 805 20.35 0.17 9.79
C ILE A 805 19.04 0.40 10.55
N GLY A 806 18.18 -0.63 10.58
CA GLY A 806 16.94 -0.60 11.33
C GLY A 806 17.20 -0.24 12.80
N LYS A 807 16.35 0.63 13.37
CA LYS A 807 16.52 1.11 14.76
C LYS A 807 16.60 -0.04 15.77
N PHE A 808 15.84 -1.11 15.57
CA PHE A 808 15.89 -2.32 16.40
C PHE A 808 17.31 -2.89 16.51
N ASP A 809 17.87 -3.29 15.36
CA ASP A 809 19.15 -3.97 15.27
C ASP A 809 20.31 -3.06 15.69
N GLY A 810 20.24 -1.79 15.31
CA GLY A 810 21.24 -0.79 15.71
C GLY A 810 21.28 -0.62 17.23
N ASN A 811 20.12 -0.52 17.88
CA ASN A 811 20.04 -0.39 19.33
C ASN A 811 20.44 -1.70 20.05
N LEU A 812 20.05 -2.88 19.55
CA LEU A 812 20.53 -4.16 20.11
C LEU A 812 22.06 -4.26 20.05
N THR A 813 22.65 -3.89 18.91
CA THR A 813 24.10 -3.92 18.73
C THR A 813 24.80 -2.93 19.66
N ARG A 814 24.26 -1.71 19.82
CA ARG A 814 24.75 -0.72 20.81
C ARG A 814 24.67 -1.25 22.23
N ALA A 815 23.58 -1.93 22.59
CA ALA A 815 23.42 -2.53 23.90
C ALA A 815 24.53 -3.54 24.22
N VAL A 816 24.91 -4.37 23.26
CA VAL A 816 26.02 -5.33 23.39
C VAL A 816 27.37 -4.60 23.55
N ILE A 817 27.65 -3.63 22.68
CA ILE A 817 28.89 -2.83 22.75
C ILE A 817 29.01 -2.10 24.09
N ASP A 818 27.90 -1.56 24.60
CA ASP A 818 27.87 -0.84 25.88
C ASP A 818 28.02 -1.77 27.08
N ALA A 819 27.45 -2.97 27.01
CA ALA A 819 27.65 -4.00 28.03
C ALA A 819 29.12 -4.42 28.12
N ASP A 820 29.77 -4.64 26.97
CA ASP A 820 31.20 -4.97 26.88
C ASP A 820 32.08 -3.88 27.50
N ARG A 821 31.75 -2.60 27.26
CA ARG A 821 32.43 -1.44 27.84
C ARG A 821 32.08 -1.16 29.30
N GLY A 822 31.25 -1.99 29.94
CA GLY A 822 30.79 -1.79 31.32
C GLY A 822 29.79 -0.62 31.51
N ARG A 823 29.25 -0.05 30.42
CA ARG A 823 28.27 1.05 30.44
C ARG A 823 26.85 0.54 30.68
N ARG A 824 26.63 -0.08 31.84
CA ARG A 824 25.40 -0.80 32.20
C ARG A 824 24.11 0.01 31.98
N ALA A 825 24.10 1.28 32.39
CA ALA A 825 22.90 2.13 32.26
C ALA A 825 22.56 2.42 30.79
N THR A 826 23.57 2.73 29.97
CA THR A 826 23.38 2.99 28.54
C THR A 826 22.94 1.72 27.82
N SER A 827 23.58 0.58 28.11
CA SER A 827 23.20 -0.73 27.55
C SER A 827 21.72 -1.06 27.79
N LEU A 828 21.22 -0.83 29.02
CA LEU A 828 19.80 -0.99 29.33
C LEU A 828 18.91 -0.03 28.54
N GLN A 829 19.28 1.24 28.39
CA GLN A 829 18.51 2.21 27.60
C GLN A 829 18.45 1.80 26.12
N GLU A 830 19.54 1.27 25.58
CA GLU A 830 19.60 0.75 24.21
C GLU A 830 18.71 -0.49 24.03
N LEU A 831 18.65 -1.41 25.01
CA LEU A 831 17.69 -2.53 24.97
C LEU A 831 16.23 -2.06 24.99
N ILE A 832 15.91 -1.08 25.85
CA ILE A 832 14.57 -0.48 25.89
C ILE A 832 14.25 0.22 24.56
N ALA A 833 15.23 0.92 23.98
CA ALA A 833 15.07 1.55 22.68
C ALA A 833 14.92 0.50 21.56
N ALA A 834 15.59 -0.64 21.64
CA ALA A 834 15.39 -1.75 20.72
C ALA A 834 13.95 -2.30 20.85
N GLN A 835 13.48 -2.58 22.06
CA GLN A 835 12.11 -3.05 22.31
C GLN A 835 11.05 -2.14 21.66
N ARG A 836 11.20 -0.82 21.80
CA ARG A 836 10.28 0.16 21.18
C ARG A 836 10.30 0.19 19.66
N ASN A 837 11.34 -0.38 19.04
CA ASN A 837 11.55 -0.36 17.60
C ASN A 837 11.50 -1.77 16.99
N VAL A 838 11.03 -2.79 17.72
CA VAL A 838 10.96 -4.19 17.26
C VAL A 838 10.40 -4.29 15.84
N SER A 839 11.20 -4.87 14.94
CA SER A 839 10.81 -5.15 13.56
C SER A 839 9.89 -6.37 13.49
N ARG A 840 9.05 -6.44 12.46
CA ARG A 840 8.10 -7.54 12.22
C ARG A 840 8.35 -8.25 10.90
N ASP A 841 9.60 -8.24 10.46
CA ASP A 841 9.97 -8.95 9.24
C ASP A 841 9.99 -10.46 9.51
N ALA A 842 9.02 -11.17 8.92
CA ALA A 842 8.89 -12.63 9.01
C ALA A 842 10.04 -13.39 8.32
N TRP A 843 10.88 -12.70 7.54
CA TRP A 843 12.06 -13.25 6.90
C TRP A 843 13.34 -13.09 7.72
N ARG A 844 13.23 -12.86 9.04
CA ARG A 844 14.36 -12.81 9.98
C ARG A 844 14.73 -14.18 10.52
N PRO A 845 16.04 -14.56 10.54
CA PRO A 845 16.43 -15.91 10.92
C PRO A 845 15.96 -16.34 12.30
N SER A 846 15.83 -15.37 13.20
CA SER A 846 15.20 -15.45 14.52
C SER A 846 14.02 -14.50 14.59
N ASP A 847 13.00 -14.86 15.37
CA ASP A 847 11.98 -13.91 15.81
C ASP A 847 12.62 -12.74 16.58
N THR A 848 12.12 -11.52 16.38
CA THR A 848 12.72 -10.31 16.96
C THR A 848 12.55 -10.22 18.47
N TRP A 849 11.43 -10.70 19.02
CA TRP A 849 11.27 -10.74 20.46
C TRP A 849 12.14 -11.82 21.09
N PHE A 850 12.28 -12.97 20.42
CA PHE A 850 13.23 -14.00 20.86
C PHE A 850 14.67 -13.46 20.88
N GLU A 851 15.11 -12.80 19.80
CA GLU A 851 16.43 -12.17 19.70
C GLU A 851 16.64 -11.09 20.79
N LEU A 852 15.63 -10.23 21.03
CA LEU A 852 15.66 -9.24 22.10
C LEU A 852 15.90 -9.88 23.47
N LEU A 853 15.17 -10.96 23.80
CA LEU A 853 15.32 -11.66 25.08
C LEU A 853 16.68 -12.37 25.18
N GLN A 854 17.16 -12.97 24.09
CA GLN A 854 18.46 -13.64 24.07
C GLN A 854 19.62 -12.64 24.27
N VAL A 855 19.57 -11.50 23.58
CA VAL A 855 20.56 -10.43 23.77
C VAL A 855 20.48 -9.85 25.18
N ALA A 856 19.27 -9.68 25.73
CA ALA A 856 19.11 -9.24 27.12
C ALA A 856 19.67 -10.25 28.13
N ASP A 857 19.50 -11.55 27.89
CA ASP A 857 20.10 -12.62 28.71
C ASP A 857 21.63 -12.57 28.67
N TRP A 858 22.20 -12.38 27.48
CA TRP A 858 23.64 -12.22 27.32
C TRP A 858 24.16 -10.96 28.04
N VAL A 859 23.49 -9.81 27.86
CA VAL A 859 23.85 -8.55 28.55
C VAL A 859 23.77 -8.72 30.07
N TYR A 860 22.73 -9.39 30.58
CA TYR A 860 22.61 -9.70 32.00
C TYR A 860 23.77 -10.59 32.48
N THR A 861 24.09 -11.65 31.76
CA THR A 861 25.20 -12.56 32.09
C THR A 861 26.55 -11.84 32.09
N LYS A 862 26.79 -10.98 31.10
CA LYS A 862 28.01 -10.18 30.96
C LYS A 862 28.18 -9.16 32.08
N THR A 863 27.11 -8.48 32.47
CA THR A 863 27.18 -7.30 33.34
C THR A 863 26.77 -7.54 34.79
N GLY A 864 25.97 -8.59 35.05
CA GLY A 864 25.29 -8.84 36.31
C GLY A 864 24.16 -7.85 36.63
N ASP A 865 23.74 -6.99 35.68
CA ASP A 865 22.74 -5.97 35.94
C ASP A 865 21.32 -6.55 36.01
N LYS A 866 20.82 -6.79 37.23
CA LYS A 866 19.46 -7.30 37.48
C LYS A 866 18.34 -6.43 36.92
N ARG A 867 18.60 -5.17 36.54
CA ARG A 867 17.60 -4.32 35.88
C ARG A 867 17.26 -4.85 34.49
N VAL A 868 18.28 -5.28 33.73
CA VAL A 868 18.11 -5.89 32.40
C VAL A 868 17.22 -7.12 32.49
N LEU A 869 17.49 -8.00 33.46
CA LEU A 869 16.69 -9.21 33.65
C LEU A 869 15.23 -8.90 34.02
N ARG A 870 14.98 -7.87 34.84
CA ARG A 870 13.61 -7.47 35.19
C ARG A 870 12.83 -7.00 33.97
N GLU A 871 13.44 -6.15 33.14
CA GLU A 871 12.81 -5.70 31.89
C GLU A 871 12.57 -6.88 30.93
N ALA A 872 13.56 -7.77 30.75
CA ALA A 872 13.42 -8.93 29.88
C ALA A 872 12.32 -9.90 30.33
N VAL A 873 12.18 -10.14 31.64
CA VAL A 873 11.07 -10.96 32.19
C VAL A 873 9.72 -10.27 31.97
N HIS A 874 9.65 -8.96 32.14
CA HIS A 874 8.43 -8.20 31.83
C HIS A 874 8.07 -8.31 30.35
N TRP A 875 9.03 -8.11 29.44
CA TRP A 875 8.85 -8.27 28.00
C TRP A 875 8.42 -9.67 27.59
N ALA A 876 9.00 -10.71 28.20
CA ALA A 876 8.56 -12.09 27.98
C ALA A 876 7.09 -12.26 28.37
N HIS A 877 6.70 -11.76 29.55
CA HIS A 877 5.31 -11.81 30.03
C HIS A 877 4.34 -11.07 29.10
N GLU A 878 4.71 -9.89 28.62
CA GLU A 878 3.91 -9.14 27.65
C GLU A 878 3.72 -9.90 26.33
N HIS A 879 4.78 -10.58 25.87
CA HIS A 879 4.74 -11.36 24.64
C HIS A 879 3.83 -12.60 24.73
N GLU A 880 3.65 -13.16 25.93
CA GLU A 880 2.68 -14.26 26.17
C GLU A 880 1.25 -13.86 25.78
N MET A 881 0.88 -12.60 25.95
CA MET A 881 -0.41 -12.07 25.54
C MET A 881 -0.44 -11.74 24.04
N ILE A 882 0.69 -11.27 23.51
CA ILE A 882 0.82 -10.87 22.10
C ILE A 882 0.72 -12.10 21.17
N GLN A 883 1.48 -13.15 21.45
CA GLN A 883 1.55 -14.42 20.72
C GLN A 883 1.53 -15.59 21.71
N PRO A 884 0.34 -16.05 22.16
CA PRO A 884 0.22 -17.07 23.21
C PRO A 884 0.76 -18.46 22.82
N GLN A 885 1.10 -18.67 21.56
CA GLN A 885 1.73 -19.89 21.06
C GLN A 885 3.26 -19.94 21.21
N ASP A 886 3.92 -18.82 21.50
CA ASP A 886 5.38 -18.72 21.51
C ASP A 886 5.96 -19.26 22.82
N SER A 887 6.26 -20.56 22.82
CA SER A 887 6.70 -21.31 24.01
C SER A 887 7.91 -20.71 24.74
N TRP A 888 8.82 -20.09 23.99
CA TRP A 888 10.07 -19.55 24.51
C TRP A 888 9.84 -18.35 25.46
N ALA A 889 8.78 -17.57 25.28
CA ALA A 889 8.46 -16.46 26.18
C ALA A 889 8.13 -16.97 27.58
N TYR A 890 7.26 -17.99 27.65
CA TYR A 890 6.93 -18.69 28.89
C TYR A 890 8.14 -19.40 29.51
N ALA A 891 8.99 -20.02 28.69
CA ALA A 891 10.19 -20.69 29.18
C ALA A 891 11.19 -19.70 29.81
N PHE A 892 11.34 -18.52 29.20
CA PHE A 892 12.14 -17.42 29.73
C PHE A 892 11.60 -16.90 31.08
N GLU A 893 10.30 -16.62 31.17
CA GLU A 893 9.67 -16.22 32.45
C GLU A 893 9.84 -17.31 33.51
N ALA A 894 9.63 -18.59 33.15
CA ALA A 894 9.79 -19.71 34.08
C ALA A 894 11.22 -19.83 34.64
N ARG A 895 12.23 -19.52 33.82
CA ARG A 895 13.64 -19.54 34.19
C ARG A 895 13.96 -18.40 35.15
N TYR A 896 13.52 -17.18 34.85
CA TYR A 896 14.05 -15.96 35.46
C TYR A 896 13.11 -15.18 36.37
N ALA A 897 11.79 -15.39 36.32
CA ALA A 897 10.86 -14.69 37.20
C ALA A 897 11.15 -14.98 38.69
N THR A 898 10.87 -14.01 39.54
CA THR A 898 11.08 -14.13 40.98
C THR A 898 9.86 -14.69 41.70
N ASP A 899 8.65 -14.40 41.20
CA ASP A 899 7.42 -14.94 41.76
C ASP A 899 7.27 -16.44 41.45
N ARG A 900 7.08 -17.24 42.50
CA ARG A 900 7.02 -18.69 42.37
C ARG A 900 5.74 -19.15 41.65
N ALA A 901 4.63 -18.41 41.76
CA ALA A 901 3.39 -18.79 41.09
C ALA A 901 3.48 -18.53 39.58
N ALA A 902 3.99 -17.35 39.18
CA ALA A 902 4.28 -16.99 37.79
C ALA A 902 5.20 -18.03 37.14
N ARG A 903 6.30 -18.41 37.80
CA ARG A 903 7.20 -19.47 37.28
C ARG A 903 6.51 -20.81 37.06
N VAL A 904 5.61 -21.22 37.95
CA VAL A 904 4.86 -22.47 37.81
C VAL A 904 3.85 -22.38 36.67
N ARG A 905 3.16 -21.25 36.51
CA ARG A 905 2.26 -20.97 35.38
C ARG A 905 3.04 -21.05 34.08
N ALA A 906 4.08 -20.24 33.94
CA ALA A 906 4.89 -20.15 32.72
C ALA A 906 5.53 -21.49 32.35
N ALA A 907 6.09 -22.22 33.33
CA ALA A 907 6.63 -23.56 33.08
C ALA A 907 5.56 -24.57 32.60
N ALA A 908 4.28 -24.36 32.95
CA ALA A 908 3.19 -25.22 32.52
C ALA A 908 2.82 -24.96 31.06
N PHE A 909 2.74 -23.68 30.66
CA PHE A 909 2.55 -23.29 29.26
C PHE A 909 3.73 -23.73 28.40
N ALA A 910 4.96 -23.42 28.80
CA ALA A 910 6.16 -23.83 28.09
C ALA A 910 6.22 -25.37 27.92
N GLY A 911 5.91 -26.13 28.98
CA GLY A 911 5.89 -27.59 28.92
C GLY A 911 4.79 -28.18 28.05
N TYR A 912 3.68 -27.46 27.86
CA TYR A 912 2.61 -27.84 26.93
C TYR A 912 2.97 -27.52 25.47
N LEU A 913 3.51 -26.33 25.22
CA LEU A 913 3.80 -25.81 23.89
C LEU A 913 5.10 -26.39 23.29
N ASP A 914 6.17 -26.47 24.10
CA ASP A 914 7.46 -27.02 23.69
C ASP A 914 8.22 -27.64 24.88
N PRO A 915 8.01 -28.92 25.19
CA PRO A 915 8.68 -29.59 26.29
C PRO A 915 10.19 -29.80 26.07
N GLU A 916 10.70 -29.55 24.86
CA GLU A 916 12.12 -29.65 24.52
C GLU A 916 12.83 -28.28 24.56
N SER A 917 12.16 -27.24 25.07
CA SER A 917 12.74 -25.91 25.27
C SER A 917 14.04 -25.96 26.08
N VAL A 918 15.09 -25.28 25.59
CA VAL A 918 16.38 -25.16 26.30
C VAL A 918 16.20 -24.36 27.58
N TRP A 919 15.50 -23.22 27.54
CA TRP A 919 15.24 -22.43 28.73
C TRP A 919 14.36 -23.18 29.75
N LEU A 920 13.39 -23.98 29.29
CA LEU A 920 12.58 -24.82 30.17
C LEU A 920 13.43 -25.91 30.83
N ALA A 921 14.42 -26.47 30.13
CA ALA A 921 15.30 -27.49 30.68
C ALA A 921 16.08 -27.01 31.92
N GLU A 922 16.39 -25.71 31.97
CA GLU A 922 17.07 -25.06 33.09
C GLU A 922 16.15 -24.72 34.28
N VAL A 923 14.83 -24.79 34.10
CA VAL A 923 13.88 -24.54 35.19
C VAL A 923 14.01 -25.63 36.25
N PRO A 924 14.10 -25.28 37.56
CA PRO A 924 14.29 -26.24 38.64
C PRO A 924 13.26 -27.39 38.57
N PRO A 925 13.68 -28.66 38.72
CA PRO A 925 12.78 -29.82 38.61
C PRO A 925 11.54 -29.74 39.51
N ALA A 926 11.66 -29.10 40.68
CA ALA A 926 10.53 -28.89 41.60
C ALA A 926 9.46 -27.95 41.02
N ILE A 927 9.84 -26.92 40.24
CA ILE A 927 8.90 -26.03 39.56
C ILE A 927 8.23 -26.78 38.40
N ARG A 928 9.01 -27.50 37.57
CA ARG A 928 8.46 -28.30 36.45
C ARG A 928 7.47 -29.36 36.89
N ARG A 929 7.71 -30.06 38.00
CA ARG A 929 6.73 -31.02 38.57
C ARG A 929 5.42 -30.34 38.99
N ARG A 930 5.50 -29.15 39.60
CA ARG A 930 4.30 -28.38 39.98
C ARG A 930 3.55 -27.87 38.76
N ALA A 931 4.28 -27.43 37.74
CA ALA A 931 3.74 -26.99 36.47
C ALA A 931 2.94 -28.10 35.76
N HIS A 932 3.51 -29.30 35.69
CA HIS A 932 2.81 -30.48 35.15
C HIS A 932 1.52 -30.81 35.93
N ALA A 933 1.50 -30.62 37.24
CA ALA A 933 0.29 -30.81 38.05
C ALA A 933 -0.72 -29.64 37.94
N TRP A 934 -0.26 -28.45 37.53
CA TRP A 934 -1.05 -27.23 37.36
C TRP A 934 -1.83 -27.25 36.05
N TRP A 935 -1.19 -27.66 34.94
CA TRP A 935 -1.74 -27.57 33.58
C TRP A 935 -3.15 -28.16 33.40
N PRO A 936 -3.45 -29.41 33.81
CA PRO A 936 -4.75 -30.02 33.52
C PRO A 936 -5.96 -29.29 34.14
N LYS A 937 -5.72 -28.43 35.13
CA LYS A 937 -6.75 -27.65 35.84
C LYS A 937 -6.97 -26.27 35.24
N HIS A 938 -6.02 -25.80 34.42
CA HIS A 938 -5.91 -24.39 34.04
C HIS A 938 -5.61 -24.16 32.55
N ASP A 939 -5.63 -25.21 31.73
CA ASP A 939 -5.52 -25.13 30.27
C ASP A 939 -6.56 -24.15 29.68
N PRO A 940 -6.12 -22.97 29.17
CA PRO A 940 -7.02 -21.99 28.59
C PRO A 940 -7.35 -22.28 27.12
N PHE A 941 -6.60 -23.16 26.45
CA PHE A 941 -6.80 -23.50 25.04
C PHE A 941 -7.92 -24.51 24.83
N ARG A 942 -8.40 -25.12 25.91
CA ARG A 942 -9.54 -26.03 25.87
C ARG A 942 -10.80 -25.30 25.41
N LEU A 943 -11.25 -25.61 24.20
CA LEU A 943 -12.49 -25.09 23.63
C LEU A 943 -13.70 -25.55 24.47
N ARG A 944 -14.27 -24.62 25.25
CA ARG A 944 -15.45 -24.87 26.09
C ARG A 944 -16.71 -24.64 25.26
N GLY A 945 -17.59 -25.64 25.16
CA GLY A 945 -18.92 -25.44 24.58
C GLY A 945 -19.79 -24.55 25.48
N LYS A 946 -20.80 -23.88 24.91
CA LYS A 946 -21.75 -23.00 25.65
C LYS A 946 -22.42 -23.66 26.87
N SER A 947 -22.45 -25.00 26.94
CA SER A 947 -23.04 -25.78 28.03
C SER A 947 -22.02 -26.42 28.98
N GLY A 948 -20.73 -26.09 28.88
CA GLY A 948 -19.65 -26.78 29.61
C GLY A 948 -19.40 -28.22 29.16
N LYS A 949 -20.21 -28.76 28.24
CA LYS A 949 -19.97 -30.03 27.56
C LYS A 949 -19.01 -29.81 26.38
N LYS A 950 -18.23 -30.85 26.04
CA LYS A 950 -17.43 -30.86 24.80
C LYS A 950 -18.38 -30.49 23.64
N PRO A 951 -18.10 -29.41 22.90
CA PRO A 951 -18.93 -29.07 21.75
C PRO A 951 -18.81 -30.20 20.72
N ALA A 952 -19.94 -30.73 20.27
CA ALA A 952 -19.98 -31.46 19.02
C ALA A 952 -19.72 -30.41 17.93
N MET A 953 -18.49 -30.32 17.44
CA MET A 953 -18.17 -29.44 16.32
C MET A 953 -18.78 -30.03 15.05
N SER A 954 -19.99 -29.58 14.69
CA SER A 954 -20.34 -29.47 13.27
C SER A 954 -19.78 -28.11 12.80
N LEU A 955 -18.58 -28.14 12.24
CA LEU A 955 -17.94 -26.99 11.59
C LEU A 955 -18.59 -26.70 10.24
#